data_AF-A0A1G1GKK4-F1
#
_entry.id   AF-A0A1G1GKK4-F1
#
_cell.length_a   1.000
_cell.length_b   1.000
_cell.length_c   1.000
_cell.angle_alpha   90.00
_cell.angle_beta   90.00
_cell.angle_gamma   90.00
#
_symmetry.space_group_name_H-M   'P 1'
#
loop_
_entity.id
_entity.type
_entity.pdbx_description
1 polymer ?
#
loop_
_entity_poly.entity_id
_entity_poly.type
_entity_poly.pdbx_seq_one_letter_code
_entity_poly.pdbx_strand_id
1 'polypeptide(L)'
;MYRRLIITILIIGISGILSAVDSFGYGSNYTHPAITALSVDNLVKDGSLDRYLKNQIDLKEGLDAIFIFHPEIAGSEISSQIERNNDVYGKDFRRRYPTRLAQSYTAKYLMVSGSEAEDHPTERSQHHFHDPVSNSGLDNNYYGVGIFADFLALFYPPAEQGNAGRLICSIVSLCEPGFNLDGTSAVDRVTGDTSNAYPYNYFAWPDTRRYFYEALTAKTNEERDHNFAMTFFSLGHSLHILEDMAVPAHTRNDFLYDHIWHGVIHGTYLEGFVEDGRMVGKVSSIKEKITFSKLSDFWDNDGSHAVKGLAEYTNNNFLSEGTIFRKYGSPDWINIERTEIVAEDGGKDVVQYYRGRTSDGIDIPHLAAVGLLNPIFDFLSDKERAGHTAYLDPDCYRDYSEILIPKAAAYVSGLTEYFFRGRLAVIKDGPDGIKIRNLSAEPLYEGIIEVYYDSASTGMRTILSSYIISADNPVVTGGVTEKIVIIPPTDNVERGRYIVVFKGRLGEEYGAVIGKVYGDKLLFISDRDGASEIFSMSPDGSNLKKVLLNNDADITYTHPVVSPDGTMLAFHSNRDGSDGIWMLDFASDIIRKIADGYWPFWSSNGKQLVYSKKTGIKSDIYIFNIDTNEETRMTDDSYNNLWPSWSPDGSRIAYTSQRENKADIIVIELNSNRMQNLTALLDNLDRWKPSWSPDGKMIAYEKPTKIVYDLNEHWFVNVHVLEIDTGKEINITNTDINNSEHGVWNGTPDWIDNERILIESNISGETWSDLWVVNSGGGGFITRLTNSPGHDGYPFVW
;
A
#
# COMPACT_ATOMS: atom_id res chain seq x y z
N MET A 1 -11.22 66.17 26.77
CA MET A 1 -9.97 66.34 26.02
C MET A 1 -8.70 65.92 26.78
N TYR A 2 -8.63 65.98 28.11
CA TYR A 2 -7.43 65.57 28.89
C TYR A 2 -7.19 64.04 29.04
N ARG A 3 -8.16 63.18 28.71
CA ARG A 3 -8.00 61.71 28.75
C ARG A 3 -7.35 61.08 27.51
N ARG A 4 -7.22 61.81 26.40
CA ARG A 4 -6.58 61.30 25.16
C ARG A 4 -5.07 61.56 25.10
N LEU A 5 -4.54 62.54 25.85
CA LEU A 5 -3.12 62.87 25.87
C LEU A 5 -2.27 61.95 26.77
N ILE A 6 -2.87 61.38 27.82
CA ILE A 6 -2.18 60.46 28.76
C ILE A 6 -1.91 59.10 28.09
N ILE A 7 -2.78 58.65 27.18
CA ILE A 7 -2.58 57.40 26.43
C ILE A 7 -1.45 57.57 25.39
N THR A 8 -1.33 58.73 24.75
CA THR A 8 -0.24 59.01 23.80
C THR A 8 1.14 59.14 24.49
N ILE A 9 1.19 59.66 25.71
CA ILE A 9 2.46 59.79 26.47
C ILE A 9 2.91 58.44 27.06
N LEU A 10 1.99 57.53 27.37
CA LEU A 10 2.34 56.14 27.73
C LEU A 10 2.86 55.33 26.53
N ILE A 11 2.37 55.60 25.32
CA ILE A 11 2.84 54.96 24.08
C ILE A 11 4.25 55.43 23.69
N ILE A 12 4.61 56.70 23.96
CA ILE A 12 5.93 57.24 23.61
C ILE A 12 6.99 56.93 24.69
N GLY A 13 6.58 56.58 25.92
CA GLY A 13 7.48 56.18 27.00
C GLY A 13 8.03 54.75 26.94
N ILE A 14 7.49 53.90 26.06
CA ILE A 14 7.89 52.48 25.95
C ILE A 14 8.94 52.25 24.84
N SER A 15 9.14 53.21 23.93
CA SER A 15 10.13 53.09 22.84
C SER A 15 11.59 53.24 23.29
N GLY A 16 11.85 53.66 24.54
CA GLY A 16 13.19 53.84 25.09
C GLY A 16 13.81 52.61 25.77
N ILE A 17 13.07 51.50 25.91
CA ILE A 17 13.54 50.24 26.56
C ILE A 17 13.47 49.07 25.55
N LEU A 18 13.78 49.34 24.28
CA LEU A 18 13.91 48.31 23.24
C LEU A 18 15.32 48.27 22.64
N SER A 19 16.32 48.68 23.42
CA SER A 19 17.74 48.50 23.10
C SER A 19 18.43 47.78 24.25
N ALA A 20 18.24 46.46 24.33
CA ALA A 20 19.18 45.49 24.89
C ALA A 20 18.44 44.20 25.27
N VAL A 21 18.22 43.29 24.32
CA VAL A 21 18.34 41.86 24.63
C VAL A 21 18.64 41.10 23.33
N ASP A 22 19.84 40.55 23.22
CA ASP A 22 20.07 39.31 22.48
C ASP A 22 19.21 38.24 23.16
N SER A 23 18.06 37.90 22.59
CA SER A 23 17.25 36.79 23.09
C SER A 23 16.52 36.13 21.94
N PHE A 24 17.15 35.04 21.48
CA PHE A 24 16.60 33.86 20.82
C PHE A 24 15.21 34.03 20.19
N GLY A 25 15.18 34.11 18.86
CA GLY A 25 13.96 33.90 18.10
C GLY A 25 13.49 32.45 18.26
N TYR A 26 12.34 32.26 18.90
CA TYR A 26 11.61 31.01 18.91
C TYR A 26 10.46 31.15 17.89
N GLY A 27 10.63 30.53 16.72
CA GLY A 27 9.64 30.55 15.66
C GLY A 27 8.61 29.44 15.84
N SER A 28 7.33 29.81 15.88
CA SER A 28 6.15 28.92 15.86
C SER A 28 5.74 28.56 14.42
N ASN A 29 6.67 28.61 13.47
CA ASN A 29 6.39 28.44 12.03
C ASN A 29 6.79 27.04 11.52
N TYR A 30 7.02 26.08 12.42
CA TYR A 30 7.52 24.77 12.04
C TYR A 30 6.91 23.69 12.94
N THR A 31 5.73 23.09 12.68
CA THR A 31 5.39 22.02 13.64
C THR A 31 4.47 20.85 13.40
N HIS A 32 3.83 20.57 12.27
CA HIS A 32 2.76 19.55 12.38
C HIS A 32 2.99 18.09 11.98
N PRO A 33 3.80 17.68 10.98
CA PRO A 33 3.71 16.36 10.28
C PRO A 33 4.11 15.11 11.07
N ALA A 34 4.30 15.22 12.39
CA ALA A 34 4.82 14.16 13.23
C ALA A 34 3.82 13.00 13.42
N ILE A 35 2.51 13.27 13.37
CA ILE A 35 1.47 12.23 13.41
C ILE A 35 1.51 11.47 12.08
N THR A 36 1.58 12.18 10.96
CA THR A 36 1.75 11.56 9.63
C THR A 36 3.02 10.71 9.58
N ALA A 37 4.16 11.22 10.06
CA ALA A 37 5.41 10.46 10.12
C ALA A 37 5.30 9.18 10.96
N LEU A 38 4.72 9.28 12.16
CA LEU A 38 4.45 8.13 13.03
C LEU A 38 3.52 7.11 12.35
N SER A 39 2.49 7.58 11.65
CA SER A 39 1.51 6.74 10.95
C SER A 39 2.16 5.99 9.79
N VAL A 40 2.98 6.67 8.99
CA VAL A 40 3.72 6.06 7.87
C VAL A 40 4.74 5.04 8.40
N ASP A 41 5.44 5.34 9.49
CA ASP A 41 6.34 4.39 10.15
C ASP A 41 5.61 3.13 10.62
N ASN A 42 4.40 3.27 11.15
CA ASN A 42 3.61 2.12 11.60
C ASN A 42 3.04 1.31 10.43
N LEU A 43 2.66 1.94 9.31
CA LEU A 43 2.25 1.24 8.09
C LEU A 43 3.38 0.35 7.53
N VAL A 44 4.63 0.82 7.60
CA VAL A 44 5.80 0.02 7.22
C VAL A 44 6.01 -1.16 8.18
N LYS A 45 5.79 -0.96 9.49
CA LYS A 45 5.89 -2.04 10.50
C LYS A 45 4.79 -3.10 10.38
N ASP A 46 3.53 -2.71 10.13
CA ASP A 46 2.39 -3.63 9.93
C ASP A 46 2.51 -4.36 8.57
N GLY A 47 3.18 -3.73 7.59
CA GLY A 47 3.53 -4.34 6.31
C GLY A 47 2.35 -4.62 5.38
N SER A 48 1.10 -4.39 5.79
CA SER A 48 -0.13 -4.61 5.01
C SER A 48 -0.14 -3.79 3.72
N LEU A 49 0.07 -2.47 3.84
CA LEU A 49 0.16 -1.53 2.73
C LEU A 49 1.43 -1.78 1.92
N ASP A 50 2.56 -1.98 2.59
CA ASP A 50 3.84 -2.24 1.95
C ASP A 50 3.76 -3.51 1.06
N ARG A 51 3.08 -4.55 1.54
CA ARG A 51 2.76 -5.76 0.78
C ARG A 51 1.83 -5.49 -0.39
N TYR A 52 0.82 -4.64 -0.23
CA TYR A 52 -0.02 -4.20 -1.34
C TYR A 52 0.82 -3.49 -2.42
N LEU A 53 1.62 -2.49 -2.03
CA LEU A 53 2.46 -1.73 -2.96
C LEU A 53 3.45 -2.66 -3.70
N LYS A 54 4.04 -3.62 -3.00
CA LYS A 54 4.97 -4.61 -3.58
C LYS A 54 4.29 -5.64 -4.47
N ASN A 55 3.12 -6.16 -4.09
CA ASN A 55 2.52 -7.33 -4.74
C ASN A 55 1.43 -6.99 -5.76
N GLN A 56 0.76 -5.86 -5.60
CA GLN A 56 -0.31 -5.41 -6.48
C GLN A 56 0.24 -4.45 -7.53
N ILE A 57 1.03 -3.45 -7.17
CA ILE A 57 1.51 -2.42 -8.11
C ILE A 57 3.03 -2.48 -8.40
N ASP A 58 3.73 -3.50 -7.89
CA ASP A 58 5.16 -3.77 -8.14
C ASP A 58 6.12 -2.63 -7.74
N LEU A 59 5.77 -1.86 -6.71
CA LEU A 59 6.70 -0.95 -6.05
C LEU A 59 7.60 -1.78 -5.12
N LYS A 60 8.78 -2.19 -5.62
CA LYS A 60 9.68 -3.14 -4.95
C LYS A 60 10.06 -2.76 -3.51
N GLU A 61 10.21 -1.47 -3.25
CA GLU A 61 10.55 -0.91 -1.93
C GLU A 61 9.31 -0.39 -1.18
N GLY A 62 8.11 -0.66 -1.69
CA GLY A 62 6.84 -0.19 -1.14
C GLY A 62 6.83 1.31 -0.84
N LEU A 63 6.72 1.71 0.42
CA LEU A 63 6.72 3.13 0.81
C LEU A 63 8.11 3.81 0.75
N ASP A 64 9.19 3.03 0.67
CA ASP A 64 10.54 3.54 0.44
C ASP A 64 10.85 3.66 -1.07
N ALA A 65 9.89 3.34 -1.95
CA ALA A 65 10.03 3.51 -3.39
C ALA A 65 10.32 4.98 -3.74
N ILE A 66 11.25 5.17 -4.68
CA ILE A 66 11.77 6.47 -5.09
C ILE A 66 11.08 6.88 -6.38
N PHE A 67 10.53 8.10 -6.41
CA PHE A 67 9.90 8.71 -7.57
C PHE A 67 10.56 10.02 -7.93
N ILE A 68 10.55 10.37 -9.21
CA ILE A 68 11.08 11.64 -9.71
C ILE A 68 9.92 12.61 -9.88
N PHE A 69 10.05 13.79 -9.27
CA PHE A 69 9.12 14.87 -9.52
C PHE A 69 9.53 15.64 -10.79
N HIS A 70 8.67 15.63 -11.80
CA HIS A 70 8.93 16.32 -13.08
C HIS A 70 8.19 17.67 -13.15
N PRO A 71 8.87 18.83 -13.03
CA PRO A 71 8.20 20.14 -13.06
C PRO A 71 7.69 20.56 -14.45
N GLU A 72 8.22 19.96 -15.51
CA GLU A 72 7.92 20.28 -16.91
C GLU A 72 7.56 18.99 -17.67
N ILE A 73 6.39 18.42 -17.40
CA ILE A 73 5.86 17.35 -18.25
C ILE A 73 5.44 17.99 -19.57
N ALA A 74 6.17 17.67 -20.64
CA ALA A 74 5.91 18.21 -21.96
C ALA A 74 4.66 17.57 -22.59
N GLY A 75 3.57 18.32 -22.66
CA GLY A 75 2.50 18.09 -23.66
C GLY A 75 1.19 17.49 -23.16
N SER A 76 1.02 17.22 -21.87
CA SER A 76 -0.30 17.12 -21.25
C SER A 76 -0.58 18.45 -20.56
N GLU A 77 -1.80 18.99 -20.72
CA GLU A 77 -2.27 20.11 -19.91
C GLU A 77 -2.31 19.66 -18.44
N ILE A 78 -1.18 19.66 -17.74
CA ILE A 78 -1.22 19.98 -16.33
C ILE A 78 -1.72 21.42 -16.34
N SER A 79 -3.00 21.63 -16.04
CA SER A 79 -3.72 22.90 -16.17
C SER A 79 -3.19 24.05 -15.29
N SER A 80 -1.92 23.97 -14.89
CA SER A 80 -1.03 25.01 -14.38
C SER A 80 0.24 24.34 -13.87
N GLN A 81 1.41 24.84 -14.24
CA GLN A 81 2.63 24.59 -13.46
C GLN A 81 2.32 24.91 -11.98
N ILE A 82 2.57 23.98 -11.07
CA ILE A 82 2.44 24.21 -9.63
C ILE A 82 3.63 25.10 -9.20
N GLU A 83 3.59 26.38 -9.54
CA GLU A 83 4.56 27.36 -9.09
C GLU A 83 4.23 27.79 -7.66
N ARG A 84 4.95 27.24 -6.67
CA ARG A 84 4.93 27.76 -5.29
C ARG A 84 5.82 28.99 -5.20
N ASN A 85 5.22 30.09 -4.74
CA ASN A 85 5.84 31.40 -4.65
C ASN A 85 6.76 31.49 -3.40
N ASN A 86 7.90 30.79 -3.44
CA ASN A 86 8.88 30.77 -2.33
C ASN A 86 9.98 31.85 -2.46
N ASP A 87 9.95 32.71 -3.49
CA ASP A 87 10.95 33.77 -3.68
C ASP A 87 10.63 35.02 -2.84
N VAL A 88 10.46 34.85 -1.53
CA VAL A 88 10.50 35.96 -0.58
C VAL A 88 11.95 36.23 -0.20
N TYR A 89 12.44 37.42 -0.54
CA TYR A 89 13.80 37.89 -0.24
C TYR A 89 14.18 37.64 1.23
N GLY A 90 15.19 36.79 1.47
CA GLY A 90 15.71 36.47 2.81
C GLY A 90 15.48 35.04 3.32
N LYS A 91 14.72 34.19 2.60
CA LYS A 91 14.53 32.76 2.93
C LYS A 91 15.40 31.84 2.06
N ASP A 92 16.72 32.00 2.09
CA ASP A 92 17.63 31.20 1.23
C ASP A 92 18.13 29.89 1.87
N PHE A 93 17.57 29.47 3.00
CA PHE A 93 17.98 28.23 3.67
C PHE A 93 16.80 27.67 4.46
N ARG A 94 16.13 26.58 4.01
CA ARG A 94 15.99 25.33 4.81
C ARG A 94 14.92 24.29 4.41
N ARG A 95 14.04 24.44 3.41
CA ARG A 95 13.29 23.30 2.83
C ARG A 95 12.81 23.65 1.41
N ARG A 96 13.27 22.90 0.41
CA ARG A 96 12.78 22.99 -0.97
C ARG A 96 11.65 21.98 -1.10
N TYR A 97 10.40 22.44 -1.23
CA TYR A 97 9.30 21.53 -1.52
C TYR A 97 9.52 20.87 -2.88
N PRO A 98 9.08 19.61 -3.05
CA PRO A 98 9.39 18.80 -4.23
C PRO A 98 8.88 19.36 -5.56
N THR A 99 8.10 20.45 -5.55
CA THR A 99 7.47 21.03 -6.74
C THR A 99 8.40 21.81 -7.67
N ARG A 100 9.60 22.21 -7.23
CA ARG A 100 10.46 23.17 -7.98
C ARG A 100 11.73 22.58 -8.60
N LEU A 101 12.13 21.36 -8.24
CA LEU A 101 13.37 20.74 -8.76
C LEU A 101 13.12 19.30 -9.17
N ALA A 102 13.70 18.90 -10.31
CA ALA A 102 13.81 17.51 -10.71
C ALA A 102 14.70 16.76 -9.71
N GLN A 103 14.07 16.29 -8.64
CA GLN A 103 14.69 15.54 -7.55
C GLN A 103 13.90 14.27 -7.30
N SER A 104 14.62 13.28 -6.79
CA SER A 104 14.08 11.97 -6.45
C SER A 104 13.72 11.95 -4.97
N TYR A 105 12.50 11.51 -4.65
CA TYR A 105 11.99 11.46 -3.29
C TYR A 105 11.34 10.10 -3.02
N THR A 106 11.42 9.61 -1.77
CA THR A 106 10.69 8.41 -1.38
C THR A 106 9.20 8.71 -1.22
N ALA A 107 8.33 7.72 -1.43
CA ALA A 107 6.89 7.83 -1.19
C ALA A 107 6.59 8.34 0.23
N LYS A 108 7.28 7.75 1.21
CA LYS A 108 7.25 8.15 2.62
C LYS A 108 7.59 9.63 2.82
N TYR A 109 8.69 10.10 2.22
CA TYR A 109 9.07 11.50 2.32
C TYR A 109 7.99 12.41 1.73
N LEU A 110 7.43 12.04 0.57
CA LEU A 110 6.39 12.81 -0.09
C LEU A 110 5.11 12.92 0.74
N MET A 111 4.68 11.85 1.41
CA MET A 111 3.52 11.91 2.32
C MET A 111 3.78 12.85 3.50
N VAL A 112 4.94 12.76 4.15
CA VAL A 112 5.31 13.65 5.27
C VAL A 112 5.42 15.09 4.78
N SER A 113 6.09 15.33 3.66
CA SER A 113 6.24 16.66 3.07
C SER A 113 4.94 17.26 2.54
N GLY A 114 3.99 16.44 2.10
CA GLY A 114 2.64 16.89 1.74
C GLY A 114 1.86 17.40 2.95
N SER A 115 1.98 16.70 4.09
CA SER A 115 1.44 17.12 5.39
C SER A 115 2.09 18.42 5.87
N GLU A 116 3.43 18.52 5.78
CA GLU A 116 4.17 19.76 6.11
C GLU A 116 3.78 20.95 5.25
N ALA A 117 3.49 20.68 3.98
CA ALA A 117 3.17 21.72 3.03
C ALA A 117 1.83 22.39 3.38
N GLU A 118 0.83 21.60 3.76
CA GLU A 118 -0.49 22.09 4.19
C GLU A 118 -0.35 23.13 5.32
N ASP A 119 0.41 22.81 6.37
CA ASP A 119 0.60 23.62 7.60
C ASP A 119 1.26 25.01 7.36
N HIS A 120 1.64 25.36 6.13
CA HIS A 120 2.31 26.64 5.84
C HIS A 120 1.36 27.84 6.07
N PRO A 121 1.79 28.95 6.71
CA PRO A 121 0.90 30.06 7.11
C PRO A 121 0.08 30.74 6.02
N THR A 122 0.53 30.68 4.76
CA THR A 122 -0.25 31.18 3.61
C THR A 122 -1.36 30.21 3.19
N GLU A 123 -1.21 28.93 3.53
CA GLU A 123 -2.08 27.79 3.20
C GLU A 123 -3.08 27.53 4.35
N ARG A 124 -2.71 27.84 5.61
CA ARG A 124 -3.54 27.78 6.85
C ARG A 124 -4.92 28.43 6.78
N SER A 125 -5.15 29.31 5.80
CA SER A 125 -6.44 30.01 5.67
C SER A 125 -7.42 29.35 4.70
N GLN A 126 -6.97 28.39 3.87
CA GLN A 126 -7.76 27.87 2.73
C GLN A 126 -8.27 26.43 2.94
N HIS A 127 -7.70 25.64 3.87
CA HIS A 127 -7.91 24.18 3.92
C HIS A 127 -8.35 23.62 5.28
N HIS A 128 -8.42 24.44 6.33
CA HIS A 128 -8.83 23.98 7.66
C HIS A 128 -10.26 23.43 7.65
N PHE A 129 -10.43 22.21 8.19
CA PHE A 129 -11.72 21.53 8.37
C PHE A 129 -12.55 21.34 7.09
N HIS A 130 -11.88 20.99 5.99
CA HIS A 130 -12.50 20.68 4.71
C HIS A 130 -13.26 19.34 4.74
N ASP A 131 -14.40 19.23 4.03
CA ASP A 131 -14.95 17.93 3.62
C ASP A 131 -14.23 17.49 2.33
N PRO A 132 -13.24 16.57 2.42
CA PRO A 132 -12.43 16.13 1.31
C PRO A 132 -13.23 15.31 0.30
N VAL A 133 -14.46 14.89 0.63
CA VAL A 133 -15.34 14.13 -0.26
C VAL A 133 -16.08 15.07 -1.23
N SER A 134 -16.54 16.22 -0.75
CA SER A 134 -17.36 17.16 -1.52
C SER A 134 -16.59 18.30 -2.18
N ASN A 135 -15.28 18.42 -1.92
CA ASN A 135 -14.47 19.58 -2.33
C ASN A 135 -15.06 20.91 -1.82
N SER A 136 -15.75 20.88 -0.67
CA SER A 136 -16.35 22.05 -0.05
C SER A 136 -15.77 22.24 1.34
N GLY A 137 -15.06 23.35 1.53
CA GLY A 137 -14.59 23.80 2.83
C GLY A 137 -15.72 24.30 3.72
N LEU A 138 -15.34 24.74 4.92
CA LEU A 138 -16.13 25.65 5.76
C LEU A 138 -16.83 26.70 4.89
N ASP A 139 -18.14 26.85 5.08
CA ASP A 139 -19.06 27.76 4.39
C ASP A 139 -18.40 29.05 3.84
N ASN A 140 -18.11 29.06 2.52
CA ASN A 140 -17.61 30.24 1.79
C ASN A 140 -18.62 31.41 1.75
N ASN A 141 -19.74 31.35 2.47
CA ASN A 141 -20.76 32.39 2.47
C ASN A 141 -20.84 33.15 3.82
N TYR A 142 -19.76 33.82 4.22
CA TYR A 142 -19.92 34.95 5.14
C TYR A 142 -19.95 36.27 4.35
N TYR A 143 -21.16 36.73 4.01
CA TYR A 143 -21.37 37.97 3.24
C TYR A 143 -21.02 39.22 4.05
N GLY A 144 -19.82 39.77 3.84
CA GLY A 144 -19.40 41.09 4.33
C GLY A 144 -18.24 41.67 3.52
N VAL A 145 -18.36 42.93 3.10
CA VAL A 145 -17.44 43.58 2.14
C VAL A 145 -16.17 44.09 2.83
N GLY A 146 -14.97 43.77 2.32
CA GLY A 146 -13.70 44.30 2.85
C GLY A 146 -12.54 44.25 1.86
N ILE A 147 -11.80 45.35 1.73
CA ILE A 147 -10.71 45.61 0.78
C ILE A 147 -9.54 46.09 1.66
N PHE A 148 -8.46 45.34 1.94
CA PHE A 148 -7.17 45.89 2.47
C PHE A 148 -6.04 44.87 2.83
N ALA A 149 -6.10 43.58 2.48
CA ALA A 149 -5.05 42.60 2.88
C ALA A 149 -3.71 42.74 2.12
N ASP A 150 -3.74 43.06 0.82
CA ASP A 150 -2.54 43.06 -0.04
C ASP A 150 -1.50 44.14 0.32
N PHE A 151 -1.92 45.24 0.95
CA PHE A 151 -1.02 46.34 1.31
C PHE A 151 -0.15 46.02 2.54
N LEU A 152 -0.61 45.12 3.42
CA LEU A 152 0.09 44.74 4.66
C LEU A 152 1.07 43.57 4.45
N ALA A 153 0.83 42.71 3.46
CA ALA A 153 1.74 41.63 3.07
C ALA A 153 3.15 42.13 2.65
N LEU A 154 3.26 43.39 2.23
CA LEU A 154 4.54 44.05 1.89
C LEU A 154 5.43 44.34 3.12
N PHE A 155 4.89 44.32 4.34
CA PHE A 155 5.62 44.64 5.58
C PHE A 155 5.80 43.42 6.52
N TYR A 156 5.43 42.23 6.05
CA TYR A 156 5.42 40.97 6.82
C TYR A 156 6.78 40.49 7.36
N PRO A 157 7.93 40.63 6.67
CA PRO A 157 9.18 39.97 7.09
C PRO A 157 9.76 40.41 8.45
N PRO A 158 9.74 41.69 8.86
CA PRO A 158 10.29 42.12 10.15
C PRO A 158 9.32 41.97 11.34
N ALA A 159 8.03 41.79 11.08
CA ALA A 159 6.98 41.83 12.10
C ALA A 159 6.79 40.48 12.83
N GLU A 160 7.02 39.35 12.15
CA GLU A 160 6.89 38.01 12.75
C GLU A 160 7.90 37.74 13.87
N GLN A 161 9.06 38.41 13.86
CA GLN A 161 10.19 38.09 14.73
C GLN A 161 10.22 38.89 16.03
N GLY A 162 9.25 39.77 16.28
CA GLY A 162 9.23 40.61 17.47
C GLY A 162 7.82 40.81 18.05
N ASN A 163 7.76 40.95 19.38
CA ASN A 163 6.52 41.25 20.12
C ASN A 163 5.77 42.48 19.58
N ALA A 164 6.48 43.42 18.94
CA ALA A 164 5.90 44.61 18.33
C ALA A 164 5.09 44.33 17.06
N GLY A 165 5.52 43.40 16.20
CA GLY A 165 4.76 43.06 15.00
C GLY A 165 3.51 42.25 15.33
N ARG A 166 3.61 41.35 16.31
CA ARG A 166 2.46 40.63 16.89
C ARG A 166 1.44 41.59 17.50
N LEU A 167 1.88 42.63 18.22
CA LEU A 167 0.99 43.68 18.75
C LEU A 167 0.30 44.51 17.65
N ILE A 168 0.97 44.82 16.54
CA ILE A 168 0.37 45.58 15.43
C ILE A 168 -0.71 44.76 14.71
N CYS A 169 -0.44 43.49 14.39
CA CYS A 169 -1.44 42.58 13.82
C CYS A 169 -2.66 42.44 14.75
N SER A 170 -2.41 42.45 16.06
CA SER A 170 -3.44 42.36 17.09
C SER A 170 -4.37 43.58 17.14
N ILE A 171 -3.83 44.78 16.94
CA ILE A 171 -4.61 46.03 16.94
C ILE A 171 -5.45 46.13 15.66
N VAL A 172 -4.93 45.65 14.52
CA VAL A 172 -5.65 45.63 13.24
C VAL A 172 -6.80 44.62 13.27
N SER A 173 -6.57 43.41 13.79
CA SER A 173 -7.60 42.37 13.96
C SER A 173 -8.72 42.78 14.92
N LEU A 174 -8.43 43.65 15.91
CA LEU A 174 -9.43 44.21 16.82
C LEU A 174 -10.33 45.29 16.20
N CYS A 175 -10.00 45.80 15.01
CA CYS A 175 -10.70 46.93 14.37
C CYS A 175 -11.51 46.56 13.13
N GLU A 176 -11.47 45.31 12.65
CA GLU A 176 -12.18 44.91 11.44
C GLU A 176 -13.41 44.03 11.75
N PRO A 177 -14.63 44.53 11.49
CA PRO A 177 -15.80 43.67 11.37
C PRO A 177 -15.80 43.05 9.97
N GLY A 178 -15.36 41.80 9.85
CA GLY A 178 -15.55 40.98 8.65
C GLY A 178 -14.26 40.35 8.14
N PHE A 179 -14.05 39.09 8.48
CA PHE A 179 -13.03 38.23 7.88
C PHE A 179 -13.66 37.59 6.63
N ASN A 180 -13.15 37.91 5.43
CA ASN A 180 -13.55 37.27 4.18
C ASN A 180 -12.39 36.40 3.68
N LEU A 181 -12.62 35.08 3.57
CA LEU A 181 -11.65 34.07 3.11
C LEU A 181 -11.93 33.63 1.67
N ASP A 182 -12.25 34.58 0.81
CA ASP A 182 -12.24 34.38 -0.64
C ASP A 182 -10.78 34.25 -1.14
N GLY A 183 -10.12 33.16 -0.76
CA GLY A 183 -8.77 32.83 -1.17
C GLY A 183 -8.74 32.35 -2.62
N THR A 184 -8.31 33.22 -3.54
CA THR A 184 -7.87 32.81 -4.89
C THR A 184 -6.59 31.98 -4.80
N SER A 185 -6.45 30.98 -5.66
CA SER A 185 -5.32 30.02 -5.62
C SER A 185 -4.06 30.65 -6.19
N ALA A 186 -2.90 30.05 -5.89
CA ALA A 186 -1.62 30.47 -6.46
C ALA A 186 -1.57 30.40 -8.01
N VAL A 187 -2.46 29.62 -8.63
CA VAL A 187 -2.56 29.45 -10.09
C VAL A 187 -3.21 30.65 -10.77
N ASP A 188 -4.12 31.35 -10.07
CA ASP A 188 -4.79 32.55 -10.60
C ASP A 188 -3.85 33.76 -10.74
N ARG A 189 -2.64 33.67 -10.16
CA ARG A 189 -1.59 34.71 -10.25
C ARG A 189 -0.74 34.62 -11.52
N VAL A 190 -0.73 33.48 -12.21
CA VAL A 190 0.16 33.24 -13.37
C VAL A 190 -0.55 33.50 -14.71
N THR A 191 -1.88 33.41 -14.75
CA THR A 191 -2.65 33.44 -16.00
C THR A 191 -3.68 34.58 -16.09
N GLY A 192 -3.95 35.31 -15.01
CA GLY A 192 -4.66 36.59 -15.06
C GLY A 192 -6.18 36.53 -15.30
N ASP A 193 -6.89 35.48 -14.88
CA ASP A 193 -8.36 35.40 -14.85
C ASP A 193 -8.89 34.25 -13.93
N THR A 194 -9.92 34.46 -13.08
CA THR A 194 -11.10 33.52 -12.83
C THR A 194 -11.97 33.74 -11.56
N SER A 195 -13.22 34.32 -11.57
CA SER A 195 -13.43 35.73 -11.95
C SER A 195 -12.25 36.58 -11.50
N ASN A 196 -11.46 36.14 -10.54
CA ASN A 196 -11.83 36.01 -9.12
C ASN A 196 -13.12 35.24 -8.63
N ALA A 197 -13.22 33.90 -8.47
CA ALA A 197 -14.29 33.30 -7.65
C ALA A 197 -14.01 31.97 -6.90
N TYR A 198 -13.62 30.86 -7.53
CA TYR A 198 -13.41 29.59 -6.77
C TYR A 198 -12.40 28.68 -7.46
N PRO A 199 -11.13 28.58 -6.99
CA PRO A 199 -10.16 27.71 -7.61
C PRO A 199 -10.23 26.28 -7.06
N TYR A 200 -9.94 25.32 -7.93
CA TYR A 200 -9.94 23.89 -7.64
C TYR A 200 -8.84 23.53 -6.64
N ASN A 201 -9.19 22.82 -5.56
CA ASN A 201 -8.24 22.27 -4.61
C ASN A 201 -7.48 21.09 -5.24
N TYR A 202 -6.26 21.33 -5.72
CA TYR A 202 -5.44 20.32 -6.42
C TYR A 202 -5.04 19.11 -5.56
N PHE A 203 -5.28 19.15 -4.25
CA PHE A 203 -4.86 18.10 -3.32
C PHE A 203 -6.03 17.45 -2.56
N ALA A 204 -7.25 17.60 -3.08
CA ALA A 204 -8.44 16.95 -2.53
C ALA A 204 -8.42 15.42 -2.75
N TRP A 205 -9.35 14.72 -2.09
CA TRP A 205 -9.45 13.25 -2.23
C TRP A 205 -9.70 12.79 -3.69
N PRO A 206 -10.61 13.42 -4.47
CA PRO A 206 -10.79 13.06 -5.88
C PRO A 206 -9.55 13.32 -6.74
N ASP A 207 -8.78 14.36 -6.45
CA ASP A 207 -7.52 14.65 -7.14
C ASP A 207 -6.45 13.62 -6.80
N THR A 208 -6.35 13.23 -5.52
CA THR A 208 -5.47 12.15 -5.08
C THR A 208 -5.79 10.83 -5.81
N ARG A 209 -7.08 10.52 -5.99
CA ARG A 209 -7.54 9.37 -6.81
C ARG A 209 -7.15 9.52 -8.29
N ARG A 210 -7.30 10.72 -8.86
CA ARG A 210 -6.92 11.02 -10.24
C ARG A 210 -5.42 10.85 -10.46
N TYR A 211 -4.56 11.40 -9.60
CA TYR A 211 -3.12 11.20 -9.68
C TYR A 211 -2.75 9.73 -9.61
N PHE A 212 -3.41 8.94 -8.74
CA PHE A 212 -3.13 7.50 -8.68
C PHE A 212 -3.56 6.76 -9.95
N TYR A 213 -4.70 7.13 -10.55
CA TYR A 213 -5.10 6.60 -11.85
C TYR A 213 -4.09 6.96 -12.94
N GLU A 214 -3.63 8.21 -13.01
CA GLU A 214 -2.65 8.66 -14.00
C GLU A 214 -1.28 8.00 -13.78
N ALA A 215 -0.87 7.78 -12.53
CA ALA A 215 0.33 7.01 -12.18
C ALA A 215 0.28 5.58 -12.76
N LEU A 216 -0.92 5.00 -12.82
CA LEU A 216 -1.18 3.67 -13.34
C LEU A 216 -1.50 3.64 -14.84
N THR A 217 -1.70 4.76 -15.53
CA THR A 217 -2.22 4.75 -16.91
C THR A 217 -1.47 5.66 -17.88
N ALA A 218 -0.71 6.64 -17.39
CA ALA A 218 -0.01 7.60 -18.24
C ALA A 218 1.00 6.92 -19.18
N LYS A 219 1.22 7.55 -20.33
CA LYS A 219 1.88 6.92 -21.48
C LYS A 219 3.38 6.78 -21.25
N THR A 220 4.03 7.81 -20.71
CA THR A 220 5.49 7.81 -20.52
C THR A 220 5.89 7.44 -19.10
N ASN A 221 7.12 6.97 -18.90
CA ASN A 221 7.64 6.69 -17.55
C ASN A 221 7.65 7.96 -16.69
N GLU A 222 8.04 9.10 -17.27
CA GLU A 222 8.13 10.38 -16.59
C GLU A 222 6.78 10.86 -16.06
N GLU A 223 5.72 10.72 -16.86
CA GLU A 223 4.36 11.06 -16.43
C GLU A 223 3.88 10.16 -15.30
N ARG A 224 4.22 8.86 -15.35
CA ARG A 224 3.85 7.90 -14.31
C ARG A 224 4.59 8.18 -13.00
N ASP A 225 5.90 8.41 -13.06
CA ASP A 225 6.72 8.71 -11.87
C ASP A 225 6.28 10.01 -11.21
N HIS A 226 5.99 11.05 -12.00
CA HIS A 226 5.44 12.30 -11.48
C HIS A 226 4.09 12.09 -10.80
N ASN A 227 3.18 11.34 -11.42
CA ASN A 227 1.86 11.11 -10.86
C ASN A 227 1.89 10.21 -9.62
N PHE A 228 2.82 9.25 -9.53
CA PHE A 228 3.09 8.56 -8.27
C PHE A 228 3.55 9.55 -7.21
N ALA A 229 4.48 10.45 -7.55
CA ALA A 229 4.95 11.46 -6.60
C ALA A 229 3.81 12.37 -6.12
N MET A 230 2.96 12.83 -7.04
CA MET A 230 1.77 13.64 -6.74
C MET A 230 0.74 12.88 -5.90
N THR A 231 0.54 11.58 -6.14
CA THR A 231 -0.37 10.74 -5.34
C THR A 231 0.03 10.76 -3.87
N PHE A 232 1.30 10.46 -3.56
CA PHE A 232 1.78 10.40 -2.18
C PHE A 232 1.82 11.77 -1.52
N PHE A 233 2.22 12.80 -2.26
CA PHE A 233 2.22 14.18 -1.77
C PHE A 233 0.81 14.69 -1.46
N SER A 234 -0.13 14.51 -2.38
CA SER A 234 -1.54 14.88 -2.23
C SER A 234 -2.23 14.12 -1.10
N LEU A 235 -1.90 12.83 -0.97
CA LEU A 235 -2.39 12.02 0.15
C LEU A 235 -1.90 12.59 1.49
N GLY A 236 -0.62 12.96 1.59
CA GLY A 236 -0.08 13.64 2.78
C GLY A 236 -0.84 14.90 3.17
N HIS A 237 -1.19 15.73 2.18
CA HIS A 237 -2.01 16.92 2.38
C HIS A 237 -3.42 16.58 2.91
N SER A 238 -4.08 15.59 2.32
CA SER A 238 -5.39 15.11 2.79
C SER A 238 -5.34 14.51 4.21
N LEU A 239 -4.22 13.88 4.59
CA LEU A 239 -4.03 13.28 5.91
C LEU A 239 -3.78 14.33 7.01
N HIS A 240 -3.25 15.50 6.66
CA HIS A 240 -3.01 16.58 7.62
C HIS A 240 -4.29 17.02 8.36
N ILE A 241 -5.45 16.98 7.69
CA ILE A 241 -6.72 17.34 8.32
C ILE A 241 -7.04 16.42 9.52
N LEU A 242 -6.63 15.14 9.47
CA LEU A 242 -6.77 14.23 10.62
C LEU A 242 -5.78 14.54 11.74
N GLU A 243 -4.60 15.05 11.40
CA GLU A 243 -3.59 15.51 12.35
C GLU A 243 -4.10 16.74 13.11
N ASP A 244 -4.69 17.72 12.43
CA ASP A 244 -5.29 18.90 13.07
C ASP A 244 -6.38 18.55 14.07
N MET A 245 -7.21 17.55 13.75
CA MET A 245 -8.26 17.09 14.64
C MET A 245 -7.72 16.52 15.96
N ALA A 246 -6.46 16.10 16.01
CA ALA A 246 -5.83 15.56 17.21
C ALA A 246 -5.10 16.63 18.05
N VAL A 247 -4.98 17.85 17.53
CA VAL A 247 -4.21 18.93 18.14
C VAL A 247 -5.16 19.96 18.77
N PRO A 248 -5.16 20.13 20.10
CA PRO A 248 -6.02 21.09 20.80
C PRO A 248 -5.83 22.55 20.38
N ALA A 249 -4.65 22.92 19.88
CA ALA A 249 -4.38 24.27 19.37
C ALA A 249 -5.19 24.56 18.09
N HIS A 250 -5.19 23.62 17.14
CA HIS A 250 -5.87 23.73 15.84
C HIS A 250 -7.39 23.59 15.92
N THR A 251 -7.88 22.86 16.93
CA THR A 251 -9.32 22.69 17.19
C THR A 251 -9.96 23.86 17.92
N ARG A 252 -9.14 24.78 18.44
CA ARG A 252 -9.55 25.93 19.27
C ARG A 252 -9.31 27.29 18.60
N ASN A 253 -8.21 27.48 17.86
CA ASN A 253 -7.64 28.82 17.67
C ASN A 253 -7.42 29.31 16.23
N ASP A 254 -7.56 28.51 15.16
CA ASP A 254 -7.22 29.03 13.82
C ASP A 254 -8.12 30.16 13.31
N PHE A 255 -9.30 30.37 13.93
CA PHE A 255 -10.22 31.44 13.53
C PHE A 255 -10.46 32.52 14.58
N LEU A 256 -10.03 32.31 15.84
CA LEU A 256 -10.39 33.21 16.92
C LEU A 256 -9.13 33.78 17.59
N TYR A 257 -8.89 35.06 17.29
CA TYR A 257 -8.23 35.95 18.24
C TYR A 257 -6.78 35.57 18.57
N ASP A 258 -6.16 34.74 17.74
CA ASP A 258 -4.84 34.21 18.00
C ASP A 258 -3.80 35.29 17.66
N HIS A 259 -3.18 35.82 18.72
CA HIS A 259 -1.91 36.59 18.78
C HIS A 259 -1.89 37.57 19.97
N ILE A 260 -3.02 37.95 20.56
CA ILE A 260 -3.02 38.96 21.64
C ILE A 260 -2.45 38.41 22.96
N TRP A 261 -2.69 37.12 23.25
CA TRP A 261 -2.39 36.55 24.58
C TRP A 261 -1.35 35.41 24.59
N HIS A 262 -0.97 34.88 23.43
CA HIS A 262 0.04 33.82 23.29
C HIS A 262 1.49 34.29 23.52
N GLY A 263 1.72 35.60 23.66
CA GLY A 263 3.00 36.10 24.19
C GLY A 263 3.25 35.74 25.67
N VAL A 264 2.23 35.22 26.38
CA VAL A 264 2.28 34.95 27.82
C VAL A 264 2.08 33.47 28.16
N ILE A 265 1.56 32.65 27.24
CA ILE A 265 1.36 31.20 27.43
C ILE A 265 2.31 30.46 26.47
N HIS A 266 3.11 29.54 27.01
CA HIS A 266 4.06 28.72 26.26
C HIS A 266 3.33 27.68 25.37
N GLY A 267 2.68 28.13 24.29
CA GLY A 267 2.16 27.25 23.23
C GLY A 267 3.25 26.43 22.53
N THR A 268 4.51 26.83 22.67
CA THR A 268 5.68 26.20 22.06
C THR A 268 6.11 24.89 22.72
N TYR A 269 5.52 24.48 23.86
CA TYR A 269 6.07 23.35 24.61
C TYR A 269 5.66 21.99 24.04
N LEU A 270 4.40 21.77 23.62
CA LEU A 270 4.01 20.53 22.91
C LEU A 270 4.66 20.47 21.53
N GLU A 271 4.52 21.56 20.81
CA GLU A 271 5.12 21.83 19.49
C GLU A 271 6.61 21.46 19.54
N GLY A 272 7.40 22.08 20.42
CA GLY A 272 8.81 21.75 20.62
C GLY A 272 9.08 20.33 21.15
N PHE A 273 8.16 19.73 21.93
CA PHE A 273 8.33 18.35 22.43
C PHE A 273 8.12 17.28 21.35
N VAL A 274 7.24 17.57 20.40
CA VAL A 274 6.98 16.74 19.22
C VAL A 274 8.08 16.96 18.18
N GLU A 275 8.55 18.19 17.97
CA GLU A 275 9.70 18.54 17.09
C GLU A 275 10.97 17.79 17.45
N ASP A 276 11.35 17.79 18.73
CA ASP A 276 12.54 17.11 19.21
C ASP A 276 12.39 15.58 19.21
N GLY A 277 11.25 15.06 18.73
CA GLY A 277 10.93 13.63 18.73
C GLY A 277 10.81 13.03 20.13
N ARG A 278 10.76 13.86 21.19
CA ARG A 278 10.78 13.40 22.59
C ARG A 278 9.52 12.64 22.96
N MET A 279 8.37 12.99 22.37
CA MET A 279 7.08 12.31 22.62
C MET A 279 6.75 11.26 21.57
N VAL A 280 6.96 11.53 20.28
CA VAL A 280 6.82 10.52 19.22
C VAL A 280 7.77 9.34 19.46
N GLY A 281 8.99 9.59 19.90
CA GLY A 281 9.95 8.53 20.30
C GLY A 281 9.50 7.70 21.49
N LYS A 282 8.58 8.20 22.32
CA LYS A 282 7.92 7.43 23.39
C LYS A 282 6.70 6.65 22.88
N VAL A 283 6.01 7.15 21.85
CA VAL A 283 4.90 6.48 21.16
C VAL A 283 5.45 5.62 20.02
N SER A 284 6.09 4.50 20.34
CA SER A 284 6.76 3.65 19.34
C SER A 284 5.84 2.64 18.64
N SER A 285 4.62 2.45 19.15
CA SER A 285 3.64 1.49 18.61
C SER A 285 2.21 1.99 18.76
N ILE A 286 1.48 2.05 17.64
CA ILE A 286 0.02 2.19 17.64
C ILE A 286 -0.55 0.79 17.90
N LYS A 287 -1.35 0.63 18.97
CA LYS A 287 -2.01 -0.65 19.30
C LYS A 287 -3.41 -0.78 18.70
N GLU A 288 -4.03 0.35 18.37
CA GLU A 288 -5.39 0.42 17.85
C GLU A 288 -5.35 0.42 16.32
N LYS A 289 -6.15 -0.45 15.69
CA LYS A 289 -6.33 -0.45 14.24
C LYS A 289 -7.74 -0.02 13.92
N ILE A 290 -7.89 1.02 13.12
CA ILE A 290 -9.17 1.58 12.73
C ILE A 290 -9.41 1.25 11.26
N THR A 291 -10.55 0.63 10.98
CA THR A 291 -10.96 0.27 9.63
C THR A 291 -12.20 1.05 9.25
N PHE A 292 -12.21 1.60 8.04
CA PHE A 292 -13.34 2.37 7.51
C PHE A 292 -14.11 1.54 6.49
N SER A 293 -15.44 1.62 6.54
CA SER A 293 -16.31 1.04 5.50
C SER A 293 -16.70 2.08 4.47
N LYS A 294 -16.76 3.35 4.87
CA LYS A 294 -17.03 4.49 4.01
C LYS A 294 -16.04 5.61 4.29
N LEU A 295 -15.77 6.38 3.25
CA LEU A 295 -15.04 7.63 3.39
C LEU A 295 -15.80 8.65 4.24
N SER A 296 -17.09 8.52 4.54
CA SER A 296 -17.74 9.42 5.51
C SER A 296 -17.46 9.04 6.97
N ASP A 297 -17.12 7.77 7.24
CA ASP A 297 -17.07 7.22 8.60
C ASP A 297 -15.99 7.89 9.48
N PHE A 298 -14.98 8.50 8.88
CA PHE A 298 -13.94 9.18 9.65
C PHE A 298 -14.37 10.54 10.20
N TRP A 299 -15.39 11.16 9.58
CA TRP A 299 -15.94 12.46 9.93
C TRP A 299 -17.26 12.42 10.71
N ASP A 300 -17.78 11.22 11.02
CA ASP A 300 -19.14 11.07 11.53
C ASP A 300 -19.46 12.07 12.66
N ASN A 301 -20.62 12.70 12.52
CA ASN A 301 -21.12 13.88 13.22
C ASN A 301 -22.62 13.74 13.55
N ASP A 302 -23.22 12.57 13.33
CA ASP A 302 -24.63 12.34 13.64
C ASP A 302 -24.87 11.39 14.83
N GLY A 303 -23.82 10.76 15.35
CA GLY A 303 -23.87 9.84 16.49
C GLY A 303 -24.57 8.51 16.19
N SER A 304 -24.74 8.16 14.91
CA SER A 304 -25.47 6.95 14.50
C SER A 304 -24.59 5.71 14.34
N HIS A 305 -23.26 5.84 14.39
CA HIS A 305 -22.34 4.72 14.16
C HIS A 305 -21.71 4.14 15.44
N ALA A 306 -21.37 2.85 15.36
CA ALA A 306 -20.79 2.10 16.48
C ALA A 306 -19.33 2.49 16.77
N VAL A 307 -18.64 3.08 15.79
CA VAL A 307 -17.31 3.67 15.92
C VAL A 307 -17.48 5.17 15.72
N LYS A 308 -17.13 5.95 16.75
CA LYS A 308 -17.19 7.42 16.67
C LYS A 308 -16.11 7.94 15.75
N GLY A 309 -16.45 8.90 14.89
CA GLY A 309 -15.49 9.57 14.01
C GLY A 309 -14.40 10.31 14.81
N LEU A 310 -13.27 10.63 14.16
CA LEU A 310 -12.24 11.46 14.79
C LEU A 310 -12.80 12.88 15.03
N ALA A 311 -13.67 13.38 14.15
CA ALA A 311 -14.36 14.66 14.33
C ALA A 311 -15.27 14.68 15.56
N GLU A 312 -16.12 13.68 15.77
CA GLU A 312 -16.91 13.50 17.00
C GLU A 312 -16.03 13.46 18.25
N TYR A 313 -14.92 12.74 18.16
CA TYR A 313 -13.93 12.69 19.23
C TYR A 313 -13.33 14.06 19.55
N THR A 314 -12.91 14.79 18.53
CA THR A 314 -12.39 16.16 18.62
C THR A 314 -13.43 17.08 19.24
N ASN A 315 -14.67 17.05 18.76
CA ASN A 315 -15.77 17.87 19.25
C ASN A 315 -16.15 17.56 20.70
N ASN A 316 -16.11 16.28 21.11
CA ASN A 316 -16.42 15.86 22.48
C ASN A 316 -15.29 16.17 23.48
N ASN A 317 -14.09 16.47 23.00
CA ASN A 317 -12.93 16.70 23.87
C ASN A 317 -12.45 18.14 23.85
N PHE A 318 -12.64 18.93 22.79
CA PHE A 318 -12.06 20.27 22.72
C PHE A 318 -13.06 21.40 23.00
N LEU A 319 -12.54 22.47 23.61
CA LEU A 319 -13.25 23.72 23.84
C LEU A 319 -13.36 24.47 22.49
N SER A 320 -14.46 24.32 21.76
CA SER A 320 -14.70 25.17 20.59
C SER A 320 -16.03 25.90 20.69
N GLU A 321 -15.96 27.23 20.74
CA GLU A 321 -17.09 28.10 20.48
C GLU A 321 -16.97 28.54 19.01
N GLY A 322 -17.71 27.89 18.11
CA GLY A 322 -17.77 28.31 16.70
C GLY A 322 -17.09 27.44 15.65
N THR A 323 -16.74 26.18 15.95
CA THR A 323 -16.44 25.20 14.88
C THR A 323 -17.69 24.89 14.04
N ILE A 324 -17.50 24.17 12.93
CA ILE A 324 -18.56 23.71 12.00
C ILE A 324 -19.73 23.00 12.69
N PHE A 325 -19.54 22.54 13.92
CA PHE A 325 -20.41 21.61 14.61
C PHE A 325 -21.08 22.26 15.83
N ARG A 326 -21.95 23.25 15.58
CA ARG A 326 -22.77 23.91 16.62
C ARG A 326 -23.75 22.99 17.38
N LYS A 327 -23.73 21.68 17.08
CA LYS A 327 -24.62 20.66 17.64
C LYS A 327 -24.13 20.15 19.01
N TYR A 328 -22.85 20.34 19.35
CA TYR A 328 -22.27 19.86 20.60
C TYR A 328 -22.18 20.98 21.64
N GLY A 329 -22.57 20.68 22.87
CA GLY A 329 -22.43 21.62 23.99
C GLY A 329 -20.96 21.76 24.39
N SER A 330 -20.53 22.95 24.76
CA SER A 330 -19.21 23.16 25.35
C SER A 330 -19.02 22.28 26.61
N PRO A 331 -17.78 21.88 26.95
CA PRO A 331 -17.45 21.27 28.23
C PRO A 331 -18.19 21.92 29.40
N ASP A 332 -18.97 21.11 30.13
CA ASP A 332 -19.72 21.62 31.28
C ASP A 332 -18.74 21.97 32.40
N TRP A 333 -18.79 23.22 32.86
CA TRP A 333 -17.93 23.81 33.88
C TRP A 333 -17.94 23.06 35.21
N ILE A 334 -18.87 22.11 35.38
CA ILE A 334 -18.98 21.20 36.53
C ILE A 334 -17.87 20.13 36.60
N ASN A 335 -17.15 19.87 35.49
CA ASN A 335 -16.10 18.83 35.41
C ASN A 335 -14.68 19.36 35.64
N ILE A 336 -14.54 20.48 36.36
CA ILE A 336 -13.23 21.01 36.77
C ILE A 336 -12.84 20.37 38.10
N GLU A 337 -11.73 19.62 38.11
CA GLU A 337 -11.16 19.05 39.33
C GLU A 337 -9.91 19.83 39.78
N ARG A 338 -9.78 20.00 41.10
CA ARG A 338 -8.60 20.60 41.72
C ARG A 338 -7.58 19.52 42.07
N THR A 339 -6.35 19.70 41.61
CA THR A 339 -5.21 18.85 41.93
C THR A 339 -4.19 19.68 42.73
N GLU A 340 -3.84 19.21 43.93
CA GLU A 340 -2.68 19.77 44.65
C GLU A 340 -1.40 19.26 43.97
N ILE A 341 -0.58 20.19 43.49
CA ILE A 341 0.76 19.90 42.99
C ILE A 341 1.80 20.48 43.95
N VAL A 342 3.00 19.91 43.93
CA VAL A 342 4.15 20.50 44.61
C VAL A 342 5.01 21.14 43.54
N ALA A 343 5.09 22.47 43.55
CA ALA A 343 5.92 23.24 42.62
C ALA A 343 7.42 22.92 42.83
N GLU A 344 8.25 23.26 41.84
CA GLU A 344 9.70 22.96 41.88
C GLU A 344 10.42 23.59 43.08
N ASP A 345 9.86 24.65 43.68
CA ASP A 345 10.37 25.30 44.88
C ASP A 345 9.94 24.61 46.20
N GLY A 346 9.19 23.50 46.13
CA GLY A 346 8.63 22.78 47.26
C GLY A 346 7.35 23.38 47.82
N GLY A 347 6.83 24.46 47.22
CA GLY A 347 5.53 25.05 47.53
C GLY A 347 4.38 24.14 47.10
N LYS A 348 3.27 24.16 47.85
CA LYS A 348 2.03 23.53 47.42
C LYS A 348 1.27 24.51 46.53
N ASP A 349 1.02 24.14 45.29
CA ASP A 349 0.18 24.89 44.36
C ASP A 349 -1.07 24.07 44.01
N VAL A 350 -2.09 24.72 43.44
CA VAL A 350 -3.33 24.05 43.02
C VAL A 350 -3.55 24.33 41.55
N VAL A 351 -3.44 23.28 40.74
CA VAL A 351 -3.84 23.32 39.32
C VAL A 351 -5.25 22.76 39.21
N GLN A 352 -6.06 23.42 38.39
CA GLN A 352 -7.39 22.92 38.04
C GLN A 352 -7.33 22.31 36.66
N TYR A 353 -7.94 21.14 36.46
CA TYR A 353 -8.03 20.51 35.15
C TYR A 353 -9.48 20.38 34.73
N TYR A 354 -9.74 20.69 33.46
CA TYR A 354 -10.91 20.14 32.81
C TYR A 354 -10.72 18.63 32.65
N ARG A 355 -11.66 17.84 33.14
CA ARG A 355 -11.76 16.42 32.79
C ARG A 355 -12.86 16.27 31.74
N GLY A 356 -12.46 15.89 30.54
CA GLY A 356 -13.35 15.80 29.38
C GLY A 356 -14.37 14.69 29.53
N ARG A 357 -15.60 15.02 29.93
CA ARG A 357 -16.80 14.20 29.65
C ARG A 357 -17.98 15.10 29.31
N THR A 358 -18.02 15.57 28.07
CA THR A 358 -19.29 15.92 27.44
C THR A 358 -19.79 14.67 26.75
N SER A 359 -20.58 13.90 27.51
CA SER A 359 -21.41 12.79 27.05
C SER A 359 -20.78 11.95 25.93
N ASP A 360 -20.09 10.86 26.32
CA ASP A 360 -19.75 9.69 25.49
C ASP A 360 -18.32 9.55 24.87
N GLY A 361 -17.41 10.51 25.08
CA GLY A 361 -15.99 10.45 24.68
C GLY A 361 -15.06 9.55 25.53
N ILE A 362 -13.78 9.41 25.10
CA ILE A 362 -12.70 8.79 25.90
C ILE A 362 -12.31 9.74 27.04
N ASP A 363 -12.08 9.18 28.23
CA ASP A 363 -11.66 9.98 29.39
C ASP A 363 -10.22 10.48 29.21
N ILE A 364 -10.04 11.80 29.22
CA ILE A 364 -8.73 12.46 29.18
C ILE A 364 -8.52 13.10 30.56
N PRO A 365 -7.68 12.51 31.42
CA PRO A 365 -7.54 12.95 32.82
C PRO A 365 -7.09 14.41 32.98
N HIS A 366 -6.29 14.92 32.04
CA HIS A 366 -5.81 16.30 31.98
C HIS A 366 -6.10 16.90 30.61
N LEU A 367 -7.38 17.12 30.28
CA LEU A 367 -7.76 17.65 28.97
C LEU A 367 -7.25 19.06 28.75
N ALA A 368 -7.35 19.96 29.72
CA ALA A 368 -6.73 21.28 29.66
C ALA A 368 -6.54 21.78 31.07
N ALA A 369 -5.41 22.43 31.30
CA ALA A 369 -5.13 23.05 32.58
C ALA A 369 -5.78 24.43 32.63
N VAL A 370 -6.29 24.75 33.80
CA VAL A 370 -7.01 25.97 34.11
C VAL A 370 -6.34 26.62 35.28
N GLY A 371 -5.96 27.87 35.12
CA GLY A 371 -5.40 28.64 36.21
C GLY A 371 -4.08 28.05 36.72
N LEU A 372 -3.05 28.07 35.90
CA LEU A 372 -1.82 28.70 36.37
C LEU A 372 -2.04 30.16 36.08
N LEU A 373 -1.91 31.01 37.08
CA LEU A 373 -1.28 32.33 36.96
C LEU A 373 -1.73 33.17 38.13
N ASN A 374 -0.77 33.39 39.02
CA ASN A 374 -0.51 34.64 39.70
C ASN A 374 -1.62 35.08 40.71
N PRO A 375 -1.28 35.30 42.00
CA PRO A 375 -2.19 35.85 43.02
C PRO A 375 -2.98 37.10 42.59
N ILE A 376 -2.51 37.78 41.54
CA ILE A 376 -3.20 38.88 40.85
C ILE A 376 -4.63 38.53 40.39
N PHE A 377 -4.97 37.29 40.07
CA PHE A 377 -6.31 36.91 39.60
C PHE A 377 -7.24 36.32 40.69
N ASP A 378 -6.84 36.34 41.96
CA ASP A 378 -7.64 35.83 43.10
C ASP A 378 -8.98 36.57 43.31
N PHE A 379 -9.18 37.70 42.64
CA PHE A 379 -10.43 38.45 42.68
C PHE A 379 -11.54 37.86 41.79
N LEU A 380 -11.22 36.92 40.90
CA LEU A 380 -12.17 36.25 40.01
C LEU A 380 -12.68 34.93 40.63
N SER A 381 -13.96 34.62 40.44
CA SER A 381 -14.50 33.31 40.83
C SER A 381 -13.81 32.17 40.06
N ASP A 382 -13.86 30.93 40.57
CA ASP A 382 -13.30 29.76 39.86
C ASP A 382 -13.85 29.66 38.42
N LYS A 383 -15.14 29.94 38.23
CA LYS A 383 -15.80 29.95 36.92
C LYS A 383 -15.25 31.03 35.98
N GLU A 384 -14.97 32.22 36.49
CA GLU A 384 -14.44 33.34 35.68
C GLU A 384 -12.95 33.16 35.36
N ARG A 385 -12.16 32.59 36.28
CA ARG A 385 -10.77 32.20 35.99
C ARG A 385 -10.72 31.15 34.88
N ALA A 386 -11.59 30.15 34.99
CA ALA A 386 -11.69 29.08 34.01
C ALA A 386 -12.05 29.54 32.59
N GLY A 387 -12.85 30.61 32.46
CA GLY A 387 -13.21 31.20 31.17
C GLY A 387 -12.12 32.05 30.51
N HIS A 388 -11.04 32.39 31.22
CA HIS A 388 -10.04 33.36 30.75
C HIS A 388 -8.60 32.83 30.69
N THR A 389 -8.29 31.67 31.30
CA THR A 389 -6.89 31.23 31.47
C THR A 389 -6.64 29.75 31.16
N ALA A 390 -7.37 29.13 30.22
CA ALA A 390 -7.10 27.75 29.81
C ALA A 390 -5.78 27.64 29.01
N TYR A 391 -4.87 26.76 29.44
CA TYR A 391 -3.56 26.48 28.83
C TYR A 391 -3.24 24.97 28.92
N LEU A 392 -2.11 24.56 28.35
CA LEU A 392 -1.64 23.17 28.35
C LEU A 392 -0.35 23.05 29.17
N ASP A 393 -0.31 22.09 30.09
CA ASP A 393 0.84 21.82 30.95
C ASP A 393 1.46 20.43 30.65
N PRO A 394 2.57 20.03 31.29
CA PRO A 394 3.20 18.73 31.05
C PRO A 394 2.29 17.52 31.23
N ASP A 395 1.31 17.57 32.15
CA ASP A 395 0.37 16.48 32.37
C ASP A 395 -0.68 16.40 31.25
N CYS A 396 -1.16 17.55 30.76
CA CYS A 396 -1.97 17.61 29.53
C CYS A 396 -1.23 17.00 28.34
N TYR A 397 0.04 17.40 28.14
CA TYR A 397 0.86 16.89 27.04
C TYR A 397 1.11 15.38 27.15
N ARG A 398 1.36 14.87 28.36
CA ARG A 398 1.48 13.42 28.60
C ARG A 398 0.21 12.70 28.16
N ASP A 399 -0.94 13.10 28.67
CA ASP A 399 -2.20 12.43 28.40
C ASP A 399 -2.54 12.48 26.89
N TYR A 400 -2.23 13.58 26.20
CA TYR A 400 -2.36 13.67 24.76
C TYR A 400 -1.45 12.69 24.01
N SER A 401 -0.20 12.56 24.43
CA SER A 401 0.72 11.62 23.78
C SER A 401 0.37 10.15 24.02
N GLU A 402 -0.23 9.84 25.17
CA GLU A 402 -0.56 8.46 25.54
C GLU A 402 -1.93 8.03 25.02
N ILE A 403 -2.83 8.99 24.78
CA ILE A 403 -4.24 8.72 24.45
C ILE A 403 -4.61 9.29 23.07
N LEU A 404 -4.33 10.57 22.80
CA LEU A 404 -4.79 11.24 21.56
C LEU A 404 -3.93 10.89 20.33
N ILE A 405 -2.61 11.07 20.42
CA ILE A 405 -1.69 10.91 19.29
C ILE A 405 -1.72 9.48 18.71
N PRO A 406 -1.69 8.39 19.52
CA PRO A 406 -1.75 7.04 18.99
C PRO A 406 -3.06 6.79 18.23
N LYS A 407 -4.16 7.39 18.71
CA LYS A 407 -5.47 7.24 18.09
C LYS A 407 -5.55 7.99 16.77
N ALA A 408 -5.13 9.25 16.73
CA ALA A 408 -5.04 10.03 15.50
C ALA A 408 -4.19 9.34 14.44
N ALA A 409 -3.03 8.82 14.86
CA ALA A 409 -2.16 8.05 13.99
C ALA A 409 -2.85 6.76 13.48
N ALA A 410 -3.69 6.10 14.31
CA ALA A 410 -4.51 4.97 13.87
C ALA A 410 -5.56 5.36 12.80
N TYR A 411 -6.20 6.52 12.92
CA TYR A 411 -7.12 7.04 11.89
C TYR A 411 -6.37 7.35 10.59
N VAL A 412 -5.21 8.01 10.66
CA VAL A 412 -4.35 8.31 9.50
C VAL A 412 -3.90 7.02 8.80
N SER A 413 -3.41 6.03 9.56
CA SER A 413 -3.06 4.72 9.02
C SER A 413 -4.27 4.02 8.38
N GLY A 414 -5.42 4.02 9.06
CA GLY A 414 -6.64 3.41 8.53
C GLY A 414 -7.17 4.08 7.25
N LEU A 415 -7.09 5.41 7.14
CA LEU A 415 -7.51 6.13 5.95
C LEU A 415 -6.56 5.88 4.78
N THR A 416 -5.26 5.76 5.06
CA THR A 416 -4.26 5.35 4.08
C THR A 416 -4.53 3.92 3.58
N GLU A 417 -4.80 2.96 4.49
CA GLU A 417 -5.20 1.61 4.11
C GLU A 417 -6.51 1.60 3.30
N TYR A 418 -7.49 2.43 3.69
CA TYR A 418 -8.74 2.60 2.96
C TYR A 418 -8.50 3.11 1.53
N PHE A 419 -7.56 4.03 1.31
CA PHE A 419 -7.19 4.47 -0.05
C PHE A 419 -6.73 3.28 -0.91
N PHE A 420 -5.90 2.39 -0.37
CA PHE A 420 -5.34 1.24 -1.09
C PHE A 420 -6.08 -0.09 -0.84
N ARG A 421 -7.35 -0.06 -0.41
CA ARG A 421 -8.08 -1.26 0.01
C ARG A 421 -8.50 -2.20 -1.11
N GLY A 422 -8.67 -1.67 -2.32
CA GLY A 422 -9.15 -2.46 -3.45
C GLY A 422 -8.09 -3.42 -3.96
N ARG A 423 -8.47 -4.66 -4.29
CA ARG A 423 -7.56 -5.72 -4.71
C ARG A 423 -8.15 -6.51 -5.88
N LEU A 424 -7.30 -6.82 -6.85
CA LEU A 424 -7.68 -7.60 -8.04
C LEU A 424 -6.74 -8.80 -8.20
N ALA A 425 -7.30 -9.88 -8.70
CA ALA A 425 -6.53 -10.99 -9.25
C ALA A 425 -6.76 -11.10 -10.75
N VAL A 426 -5.70 -11.46 -11.47
CA VAL A 426 -5.72 -11.70 -12.91
C VAL A 426 -5.62 -13.19 -13.13
N ILE A 427 -6.62 -13.77 -13.79
CA ILE A 427 -6.70 -15.20 -14.10
C ILE A 427 -6.54 -15.34 -15.60
N LYS A 428 -5.55 -16.13 -16.04
CA LYS A 428 -5.36 -16.43 -17.46
C LYS A 428 -6.54 -17.27 -17.99
N ASP A 429 -7.10 -16.87 -19.14
CA ASP A 429 -8.22 -17.55 -19.79
C ASP A 429 -7.92 -17.80 -21.28
N GLY A 430 -7.05 -18.79 -21.51
CA GLY A 430 -6.50 -19.11 -22.82
C GLY A 430 -5.31 -18.23 -23.24
N PRO A 431 -4.95 -18.23 -24.53
CA PRO A 431 -3.75 -17.55 -25.03
C PRO A 431 -3.89 -16.02 -25.15
N ASP A 432 -5.12 -15.52 -25.31
CA ASP A 432 -5.43 -14.14 -25.68
C ASP A 432 -6.43 -13.47 -24.74
N GLY A 433 -6.66 -14.03 -23.55
CA GLY A 433 -7.56 -13.38 -22.62
C GLY A 433 -7.31 -13.68 -21.17
N ILE A 434 -7.90 -12.81 -20.36
CA ILE A 434 -7.83 -12.84 -18.92
C ILE A 434 -9.23 -12.66 -18.35
N LYS A 435 -9.40 -13.05 -17.10
CA LYS A 435 -10.53 -12.70 -16.26
C LYS A 435 -10.03 -11.99 -15.02
N ILE A 436 -10.82 -11.04 -14.52
CA ILE A 436 -10.49 -10.31 -13.31
C ILE A 436 -11.37 -10.81 -12.18
N ARG A 437 -10.75 -11.27 -11.09
CA ARG A 437 -11.43 -11.61 -9.84
C ARG A 437 -11.34 -10.43 -8.89
N ASN A 438 -12.48 -10.01 -8.34
CA ASN A 438 -12.52 -9.00 -7.29
C ASN A 438 -12.12 -9.64 -5.95
N LEU A 439 -10.95 -9.27 -5.43
CA LEU A 439 -10.47 -9.70 -4.11
C LEU A 439 -10.75 -8.66 -3.01
N SER A 440 -11.37 -7.53 -3.37
CA SER A 440 -11.76 -6.49 -2.43
C SER A 440 -12.91 -6.98 -1.56
N ALA A 441 -12.96 -6.51 -0.30
CA ALA A 441 -14.07 -6.79 0.61
C ALA A 441 -15.41 -6.20 0.13
N GLU A 442 -15.36 -5.31 -0.87
CA GLU A 442 -16.50 -4.60 -1.43
C GLU A 442 -16.67 -4.91 -2.93
N PRO A 443 -17.91 -4.88 -3.45
CA PRO A 443 -18.21 -5.01 -4.88
C PRO A 443 -17.65 -3.86 -5.72
N LEU A 444 -17.31 -4.18 -6.98
CA LEU A 444 -17.01 -3.19 -8.03
C LEU A 444 -18.29 -2.84 -8.79
N TYR A 445 -18.65 -1.56 -8.84
CA TYR A 445 -19.80 -1.00 -9.53
C TYR A 445 -19.37 0.05 -10.55
N GLU A 446 -20.24 0.30 -11.55
CA GLU A 446 -20.28 1.54 -12.35
C GLU A 446 -18.88 2.07 -12.70
N GLY A 447 -18.14 1.29 -13.48
CA GLY A 447 -16.71 1.52 -13.68
C GLY A 447 -16.16 0.86 -14.93
N ILE A 448 -14.85 1.00 -15.09
CA ILE A 448 -14.11 0.41 -16.20
C ILE A 448 -12.90 -0.33 -15.64
N ILE A 449 -12.65 -1.51 -16.18
CA ILE A 449 -11.39 -2.23 -16.06
C ILE A 449 -10.64 -2.03 -17.37
N GLU A 450 -9.46 -1.46 -17.30
CA GLU A 450 -8.58 -1.24 -18.45
C GLU A 450 -7.33 -2.09 -18.29
N VAL A 451 -6.93 -2.73 -19.39
CA VAL A 451 -5.70 -3.52 -19.44
C VAL A 451 -4.69 -2.74 -20.27
N TYR A 452 -3.56 -2.45 -19.66
CA TYR A 452 -2.44 -1.74 -20.26
C TYR A 452 -1.24 -2.66 -20.43
N TYR A 453 -0.35 -2.24 -21.32
CA TYR A 453 0.92 -2.88 -21.60
C TYR A 453 2.07 -1.88 -21.56
N ASP A 454 3.04 -2.13 -20.70
CA ASP A 454 4.33 -1.44 -20.66
C ASP A 454 5.29 -2.12 -21.62
N SER A 455 5.59 -1.47 -22.74
CA SER A 455 6.63 -1.94 -23.65
C SER A 455 8.01 -1.74 -23.04
N ALA A 456 8.76 -2.82 -22.83
CA ALA A 456 10.16 -2.76 -22.42
C ALA A 456 11.02 -2.08 -23.51
N SER A 457 10.72 -2.32 -24.78
CA SER A 457 11.47 -1.78 -25.92
C SER A 457 11.32 -0.28 -26.12
N THR A 458 10.15 0.30 -25.82
CA THR A 458 9.87 1.73 -26.05
C THR A 458 9.71 2.55 -24.77
N GLY A 459 9.52 1.91 -23.62
CA GLY A 459 9.16 2.57 -22.35
C GLY A 459 7.72 3.13 -22.32
N MET A 460 6.96 2.98 -23.40
CA MET A 460 5.60 3.51 -23.51
C MET A 460 4.56 2.51 -23.00
N ARG A 461 3.52 3.06 -22.37
CA ARG A 461 2.31 2.33 -21.98
C ARG A 461 1.21 2.49 -23.02
N THR A 462 0.58 1.39 -23.40
CA THR A 462 -0.55 1.36 -24.33
C THR A 462 -1.73 0.63 -23.72
N ILE A 463 -2.95 1.09 -24.00
CA ILE A 463 -4.16 0.37 -23.63
C ILE A 463 -4.41 -0.77 -24.63
N LEU A 464 -4.64 -1.98 -24.12
CA LEU A 464 -4.91 -3.17 -24.92
C LEU A 464 -6.39 -3.56 -24.93
N SER A 465 -7.10 -3.29 -23.84
CA SER A 465 -8.51 -3.67 -23.69
C SER A 465 -9.19 -2.83 -22.62
N SER A 466 -10.52 -2.74 -22.73
CA SER A 466 -11.39 -2.06 -21.76
C SER A 466 -12.65 -2.89 -21.55
N TYR A 467 -13.05 -3.04 -20.29
CA TYR A 467 -14.21 -3.82 -19.88
C TYR A 467 -15.08 -2.96 -18.95
N ILE A 468 -16.33 -2.71 -19.34
CA ILE A 468 -17.26 -1.86 -18.60
C ILE A 468 -18.01 -2.70 -17.57
N ILE A 469 -18.06 -2.22 -16.33
CA ILE A 469 -18.87 -2.75 -15.24
C ILE A 469 -20.10 -1.85 -15.10
N SER A 470 -21.29 -2.41 -15.31
CA SER A 470 -22.54 -1.69 -15.14
C SER A 470 -23.00 -1.66 -13.68
N ALA A 471 -23.92 -0.75 -13.35
CA ALA A 471 -24.58 -0.71 -12.05
C ALA A 471 -25.36 -2.01 -11.76
N ASP A 472 -26.01 -2.56 -12.78
CA ASP A 472 -26.92 -3.71 -12.66
C ASP A 472 -26.19 -5.05 -12.52
N ASN A 473 -24.92 -5.13 -12.90
CA ASN A 473 -24.13 -6.36 -12.84
C ASN A 473 -22.73 -6.09 -12.24
N PRO A 474 -22.66 -5.85 -10.92
CA PRO A 474 -21.39 -5.61 -10.25
C PRO A 474 -20.51 -6.86 -10.19
N VAL A 475 -19.20 -6.66 -10.13
CA VAL A 475 -18.26 -7.73 -9.77
C VAL A 475 -18.20 -7.80 -8.24
N VAL A 476 -19.09 -8.61 -7.66
CA VAL A 476 -19.16 -8.83 -6.20
C VAL A 476 -17.85 -9.40 -5.65
N THR A 477 -17.64 -9.34 -4.34
CA THR A 477 -16.48 -9.95 -3.67
C THR A 477 -16.34 -11.43 -4.03
N GLY A 478 -15.15 -11.84 -4.49
CA GLY A 478 -14.87 -13.17 -5.02
C GLY A 478 -15.43 -13.44 -6.43
N GLY A 479 -16.27 -12.55 -6.96
CA GLY A 479 -16.81 -12.58 -8.30
C GLY A 479 -15.72 -12.42 -9.36
N VAL A 480 -16.00 -12.92 -10.56
CA VAL A 480 -15.07 -12.95 -11.69
C VAL A 480 -15.75 -12.35 -12.91
N THR A 481 -15.04 -11.52 -13.66
CA THR A 481 -15.55 -10.97 -14.92
C THR A 481 -15.72 -12.06 -15.99
N GLU A 482 -16.45 -11.71 -17.04
CA GLU A 482 -16.32 -12.43 -18.32
C GLU A 482 -14.89 -12.30 -18.89
N LYS A 483 -14.58 -13.12 -19.90
CA LYS A 483 -13.27 -13.09 -20.58
C LYS A 483 -13.03 -11.70 -21.21
N ILE A 484 -11.91 -11.08 -20.82
CA ILE A 484 -11.37 -9.86 -21.42
C ILE A 484 -10.30 -10.29 -22.43
N VAL A 485 -10.58 -10.03 -23.71
CA VAL A 485 -9.65 -10.35 -24.80
C VAL A 485 -8.56 -9.27 -24.87
N ILE A 486 -7.32 -9.70 -25.02
CA ILE A 486 -6.11 -8.87 -25.07
C ILE A 486 -5.33 -9.23 -26.32
N ILE A 487 -5.02 -8.23 -27.13
CA ILE A 487 -4.15 -8.39 -28.30
C ILE A 487 -2.86 -7.62 -27.98
N PRO A 488 -1.74 -8.31 -27.70
CA PRO A 488 -0.47 -7.64 -27.43
C PRO A 488 0.01 -6.81 -28.63
N PRO A 489 0.72 -5.68 -28.41
CA PRO A 489 1.29 -4.87 -29.48
C PRO A 489 2.32 -5.65 -30.31
N THR A 490 2.35 -5.41 -31.62
CA THR A 490 3.23 -6.12 -32.57
C THR A 490 4.68 -5.66 -32.52
N ASP A 491 4.96 -4.49 -31.97
CA ASP A 491 6.31 -3.89 -31.84
C ASP A 491 7.07 -4.38 -30.59
N ASN A 492 6.54 -5.40 -29.93
CA ASN A 492 7.06 -5.91 -28.68
C ASN A 492 8.23 -6.89 -28.85
N VAL A 493 9.41 -6.37 -29.15
CA VAL A 493 10.64 -7.16 -29.34
C VAL A 493 11.16 -7.72 -28.01
N GLU A 494 11.04 -6.95 -26.92
CA GLU A 494 11.39 -7.38 -25.57
C GLU A 494 10.13 -7.55 -24.71
N ARG A 495 10.12 -8.54 -23.82
CA ARG A 495 8.94 -8.82 -22.99
C ARG A 495 8.69 -7.68 -21.99
N GLY A 496 7.52 -7.08 -22.08
CA GLY A 496 7.04 -6.02 -21.20
C GLY A 496 6.11 -6.51 -20.10
N ARG A 497 5.40 -5.58 -19.45
CA ARG A 497 4.53 -5.86 -18.30
C ARG A 497 3.09 -5.51 -18.60
N TYR A 498 2.15 -6.22 -17.97
CA TYR A 498 0.73 -5.91 -18.08
C TYR A 498 0.22 -5.25 -16.80
N ILE A 499 -0.68 -4.28 -16.94
CA ILE A 499 -1.23 -3.50 -15.83
C ILE A 499 -2.74 -3.48 -15.99
N VAL A 500 -3.46 -4.02 -15.02
CA VAL A 500 -4.93 -3.92 -14.95
C VAL A 500 -5.28 -2.78 -14.02
N VAL A 501 -6.14 -1.87 -14.48
CA VAL A 501 -6.59 -0.71 -13.71
C VAL A 501 -8.11 -0.71 -13.67
N PHE A 502 -8.69 -0.75 -12.47
CA PHE A 502 -10.11 -0.44 -12.28
C PHE A 502 -10.24 1.03 -11.90
N LYS A 503 -11.23 1.71 -12.49
CA LYS A 503 -11.71 3.03 -12.07
C LYS A 503 -13.23 3.03 -12.06
N GLY A 504 -13.85 3.32 -10.92
CA GLY A 504 -15.30 3.27 -10.78
C GLY A 504 -15.77 3.44 -9.36
N ARG A 505 -16.88 2.80 -9.00
CA ARG A 505 -17.37 2.78 -7.62
C ARG A 505 -16.95 1.48 -6.91
N LEU A 506 -16.25 1.60 -5.77
CA LEU A 506 -15.89 0.47 -4.90
C LEU A 506 -16.72 0.57 -3.62
N GLY A 507 -17.66 -0.36 -3.45
CA GLY A 507 -18.67 -0.25 -2.41
C GLY A 507 -19.49 1.03 -2.55
N GLU A 508 -19.33 1.95 -1.60
CA GLU A 508 -20.00 3.27 -1.60
C GLU A 508 -19.13 4.43 -2.09
N GLU A 509 -17.83 4.22 -2.33
CA GLU A 509 -16.93 5.29 -2.81
C GLU A 509 -16.92 5.39 -4.33
N TYR A 510 -17.29 6.56 -4.84
CA TYR A 510 -17.15 6.91 -6.25
C TYR A 510 -15.71 7.31 -6.60
N GLY A 511 -15.27 6.97 -7.81
CA GLY A 511 -13.94 7.35 -8.30
C GLY A 511 -12.79 6.58 -7.66
N ALA A 512 -13.08 5.43 -7.04
CA ALA A 512 -12.07 4.53 -6.52
C ALA A 512 -11.22 3.95 -7.67
N VAL A 513 -9.93 3.73 -7.38
CA VAL A 513 -8.94 3.25 -8.35
C VAL A 513 -8.21 2.06 -7.76
N ILE A 514 -8.06 0.99 -8.55
CA ILE A 514 -7.32 -0.21 -8.16
C ILE A 514 -6.34 -0.57 -9.27
N GLY A 515 -5.07 -0.77 -8.90
CA GLY A 515 -4.02 -1.18 -9.84
C GLY A 515 -3.55 -2.61 -9.57
N LYS A 516 -3.32 -3.38 -10.63
CA LYS A 516 -2.69 -4.70 -10.59
C LYS A 516 -1.69 -4.87 -11.73
N VAL A 517 -0.40 -4.79 -11.42
CA VAL A 517 0.67 -5.26 -12.30
C VAL A 517 0.66 -6.79 -12.26
N TYR A 518 0.61 -7.40 -13.44
CA TYR A 518 0.72 -8.85 -13.60
C TYR A 518 1.66 -9.20 -14.74
N GLY A 519 2.28 -10.36 -14.61
CA GLY A 519 3.21 -10.93 -15.57
C GLY A 519 3.65 -12.28 -15.05
N ASP A 520 4.14 -13.12 -15.96
CA ASP A 520 4.58 -14.47 -15.64
C ASP A 520 5.65 -14.41 -14.54
N LYS A 521 5.49 -15.26 -13.53
CA LYS A 521 6.51 -15.50 -12.51
C LYS A 521 6.85 -16.97 -12.52
N LEU A 522 8.12 -17.29 -12.38
CA LEU A 522 8.49 -18.65 -12.02
C LEU A 522 8.70 -18.75 -10.52
N LEU A 523 8.30 -19.88 -9.95
CA LEU A 523 8.62 -20.32 -8.61
C LEU A 523 9.51 -21.55 -8.69
N PHE A 524 10.38 -21.69 -7.72
CA PHE A 524 11.26 -22.86 -7.62
C PHE A 524 11.75 -23.00 -6.18
N ILE A 525 12.31 -24.16 -5.87
CA ILE A 525 12.97 -24.44 -4.61
C ILE A 525 14.46 -24.22 -4.79
N SER A 526 15.11 -23.60 -3.81
CA SER A 526 16.57 -23.56 -3.74
C SER A 526 17.05 -23.86 -2.33
N ASP A 527 18.14 -24.61 -2.23
CA ASP A 527 18.88 -24.82 -0.99
C ASP A 527 20.18 -24.00 -0.89
N ARG A 528 20.34 -22.98 -1.75
CA ARG A 528 21.53 -22.09 -1.81
C ARG A 528 21.93 -21.46 -0.48
N ASP A 529 21.00 -21.36 0.46
CA ASP A 529 21.19 -20.78 1.78
C ASP A 529 21.22 -21.83 2.91
N GLY A 530 21.34 -23.12 2.55
CA GLY A 530 21.53 -24.25 3.46
C GLY A 530 20.27 -25.02 3.87
N ALA A 531 19.08 -24.45 3.66
CA ALA A 531 17.79 -25.12 3.82
C ALA A 531 16.94 -24.92 2.57
N SER A 532 16.03 -25.85 2.27
CA SER A 532 15.15 -25.71 1.11
C SER A 532 14.15 -24.57 1.32
N GLU A 533 14.25 -23.53 0.49
CA GLU A 533 13.42 -22.34 0.51
C GLU A 533 12.67 -22.18 -0.82
N ILE A 534 11.55 -21.46 -0.81
CA ILE A 534 10.80 -21.17 -2.05
C ILE A 534 11.21 -19.80 -2.56
N PHE A 535 11.67 -19.74 -3.80
CA PHE A 535 12.04 -18.52 -4.51
C PHE A 535 11.05 -18.22 -5.64
N SER A 536 11.04 -16.96 -6.07
CA SER A 536 10.37 -16.52 -7.31
C SER A 536 11.28 -15.62 -8.10
N MET A 537 11.12 -15.61 -9.43
CA MET A 537 11.80 -14.66 -10.32
C MET A 537 11.03 -14.49 -11.64
N SER A 538 11.44 -13.53 -12.45
CA SER A 538 10.95 -13.35 -13.83
C SER A 538 11.49 -14.47 -14.75
N PRO A 539 10.78 -14.88 -15.82
CA PRO A 539 11.25 -15.89 -16.78
C PRO A 539 12.54 -15.56 -17.53
N ASP A 540 13.05 -14.33 -17.42
CA ASP A 540 14.35 -13.90 -17.94
C ASP A 540 15.49 -13.99 -16.90
N GLY A 541 15.20 -14.51 -15.70
CA GLY A 541 16.16 -14.63 -14.58
C GLY A 541 16.27 -13.38 -13.71
N SER A 542 15.60 -12.29 -14.05
CA SER A 542 15.59 -11.06 -13.25
C SER A 542 14.64 -11.15 -12.04
N ASN A 543 14.70 -10.17 -11.13
CA ASN A 543 13.76 -10.02 -10.02
C ASN A 543 13.67 -11.23 -9.06
N LEU A 544 14.78 -11.91 -8.82
CA LEU A 544 14.87 -12.99 -7.84
C LEU A 544 14.47 -12.50 -6.43
N LYS A 545 13.53 -13.20 -5.81
CA LYS A 545 13.00 -12.93 -4.46
C LYS A 545 12.74 -14.23 -3.70
N LYS A 546 12.98 -14.23 -2.39
CA LYS A 546 12.51 -15.30 -1.48
C LYS A 546 11.02 -15.14 -1.24
N VAL A 547 10.25 -16.20 -1.45
CA VAL A 547 8.80 -16.26 -1.22
C VAL A 547 8.49 -16.86 0.15
N LEU A 548 9.16 -17.97 0.49
CA LEU A 548 8.98 -18.65 1.77
C LEU A 548 10.33 -19.12 2.32
N LEU A 549 10.69 -18.57 3.48
CA LEU A 549 11.90 -18.92 4.22
C LEU A 549 11.76 -20.29 4.90
N ASN A 550 12.90 -20.93 5.11
CA ASN A 550 13.03 -22.14 5.90
C ASN A 550 14.24 -22.02 6.82
N ASN A 551 13.97 -22.03 8.12
CA ASN A 551 15.02 -21.92 9.13
C ASN A 551 15.45 -23.29 9.69
N ASP A 552 14.90 -24.39 9.15
CA ASP A 552 15.17 -25.74 9.58
C ASP A 552 15.59 -26.62 8.38
N ALA A 553 16.85 -27.05 8.40
CA ALA A 553 17.43 -27.85 7.31
C ALA A 553 16.85 -29.27 7.23
N ASP A 554 16.24 -29.77 8.32
CA ASP A 554 15.56 -31.08 8.31
C ASP A 554 14.18 -31.01 7.62
N ILE A 555 13.67 -29.78 7.42
CA ILE A 555 12.43 -29.52 6.71
C ILE A 555 12.72 -29.32 5.22
N THR A 556 11.97 -30.04 4.39
CA THR A 556 12.03 -29.98 2.93
C THR A 556 10.78 -29.31 2.36
N TYR A 557 10.96 -28.46 1.36
CA TYR A 557 9.92 -27.92 0.48
C TYR A 557 10.14 -28.44 -0.94
N THR A 558 9.08 -28.88 -1.61
CA THR A 558 9.13 -29.32 -3.02
C THR A 558 7.84 -28.97 -3.76
N HIS A 559 7.91 -28.88 -5.09
CA HIS A 559 6.75 -28.68 -5.98
C HIS A 559 5.84 -27.51 -5.56
N PRO A 560 6.37 -26.26 -5.52
CA PRO A 560 5.56 -25.08 -5.27
C PRO A 560 4.61 -24.83 -6.44
N VAL A 561 3.33 -24.61 -6.17
CA VAL A 561 2.32 -24.25 -7.18
C VAL A 561 1.41 -23.14 -6.66
N VAL A 562 1.21 -22.11 -7.47
CA VAL A 562 0.40 -20.94 -7.10
C VAL A 562 -1.01 -21.10 -7.68
N SER A 563 -2.03 -20.71 -6.92
CA SER A 563 -3.41 -20.71 -7.39
C SER A 563 -3.55 -19.79 -8.61
N PRO A 564 -4.47 -20.08 -9.56
CA PRO A 564 -4.63 -19.26 -10.77
C PRO A 564 -4.89 -17.78 -10.53
N ASP A 565 -5.42 -17.42 -9.37
CA ASP A 565 -5.67 -16.03 -8.96
C ASP A 565 -4.50 -15.40 -8.18
N GLY A 566 -3.43 -16.14 -7.92
CA GLY A 566 -2.23 -15.65 -7.22
C GLY A 566 -2.41 -15.44 -5.72
N THR A 567 -3.48 -15.96 -5.12
CA THR A 567 -3.79 -15.72 -3.69
C THR A 567 -3.20 -16.77 -2.75
N MET A 568 -2.95 -17.98 -3.24
CA MET A 568 -2.48 -19.12 -2.44
C MET A 568 -1.29 -19.80 -3.10
N LEU A 569 -0.39 -20.31 -2.27
CA LEU A 569 0.72 -21.18 -2.67
C LEU A 569 0.53 -22.54 -2.01
N ALA A 570 0.39 -23.60 -2.81
CA ALA A 570 0.45 -24.97 -2.32
C ALA A 570 1.84 -25.55 -2.58
N PHE A 571 2.33 -26.37 -1.67
CA PHE A 571 3.64 -27.01 -1.78
C PHE A 571 3.68 -28.29 -0.94
N HIS A 572 4.58 -29.19 -1.28
CA HIS A 572 4.82 -30.40 -0.50
C HIS A 572 5.89 -30.12 0.57
N SER A 573 5.66 -30.55 1.82
CA SER A 573 6.63 -30.44 2.91
C SER A 573 6.45 -31.50 4.00
N ASN A 574 7.58 -31.90 4.59
CA ASN A 574 7.66 -32.81 5.75
C ASN A 574 7.66 -32.10 7.12
N ARG A 575 7.28 -30.81 7.19
CA ARG A 575 7.46 -29.94 8.36
C ARG A 575 6.77 -30.36 9.67
N ASP A 576 5.82 -31.30 9.63
CA ASP A 576 5.20 -31.89 10.84
C ASP A 576 5.74 -33.29 11.16
N GLY A 577 6.83 -33.70 10.52
CA GLY A 577 7.42 -35.04 10.61
C GLY A 577 6.82 -36.04 9.62
N SER A 578 5.87 -35.62 8.77
CA SER A 578 5.26 -36.46 7.73
C SER A 578 5.08 -35.69 6.41
N ASP A 579 5.13 -36.39 5.28
CA ASP A 579 4.90 -35.79 3.98
C ASP A 579 3.46 -35.27 3.83
N GLY A 580 3.34 -33.98 3.57
CA GLY A 580 2.06 -33.30 3.51
C GLY A 580 2.00 -32.22 2.43
N ILE A 581 0.78 -31.95 1.99
CA ILE A 581 0.48 -30.76 1.20
C ILE A 581 0.16 -29.62 2.16
N TRP A 582 0.93 -28.55 2.04
CA TRP A 582 0.81 -27.33 2.81
C TRP A 582 0.38 -26.20 1.91
N MET A 583 -0.35 -25.25 2.49
CA MET A 583 -0.88 -24.10 1.77
C MET A 583 -0.59 -22.82 2.54
N LEU A 584 0.08 -21.89 1.89
CA LEU A 584 0.31 -20.51 2.33
C LEU A 584 -0.75 -19.60 1.69
N ASP A 585 -1.42 -18.81 2.51
CA ASP A 585 -2.24 -17.68 2.07
C ASP A 585 -1.39 -16.40 2.07
N PHE A 586 -1.20 -15.78 0.90
CA PHE A 586 -0.32 -14.59 0.77
C PHE A 586 -0.87 -13.33 1.47
N ALA A 587 -2.17 -13.28 1.76
CA ALA A 587 -2.80 -12.13 2.39
C ALA A 587 -2.65 -12.16 3.92
N SER A 588 -2.65 -13.35 4.52
CA SER A 588 -2.57 -13.53 5.97
C SER A 588 -1.22 -14.09 6.46
N ASP A 589 -0.36 -14.56 5.56
CA ASP A 589 0.86 -15.32 5.86
C ASP A 589 0.62 -16.60 6.69
N ILE A 590 -0.63 -17.08 6.72
CA ILE A 590 -0.99 -18.31 7.42
C ILE A 590 -0.62 -19.51 6.56
N ILE A 591 0.11 -20.45 7.16
CA ILE A 591 0.43 -21.74 6.55
C ILE A 591 -0.32 -22.85 7.27
N ARG A 592 -1.05 -23.68 6.52
CA ARG A 592 -1.80 -24.82 7.06
C ARG A 592 -1.60 -26.08 6.23
N LYS A 593 -1.63 -27.25 6.88
CA LYS A 593 -1.68 -28.54 6.19
C LYS A 593 -3.11 -28.75 5.67
N ILE A 594 -3.22 -29.21 4.42
CA ILE A 594 -4.53 -29.47 3.79
C ILE A 594 -4.77 -30.96 3.52
N ALA A 595 -3.72 -31.73 3.26
CA ALA A 595 -3.80 -33.18 3.06
C ALA A 595 -2.45 -33.86 3.34
N ASP A 596 -2.47 -35.16 3.64
CA ASP A 596 -1.28 -36.01 3.54
C ASP A 596 -1.06 -36.39 2.07
N GLY A 597 0.16 -36.25 1.57
CA GLY A 597 0.48 -36.53 0.17
C GLY A 597 1.61 -35.69 -0.41
N TYR A 598 1.78 -35.79 -1.73
CA TYR A 598 2.92 -35.30 -2.49
C TYR A 598 2.48 -34.61 -3.79
N TRP A 599 3.30 -33.67 -4.25
CA TRP A 599 3.28 -33.08 -5.60
C TRP A 599 1.91 -32.51 -5.97
N PRO A 600 1.51 -31.40 -5.32
CA PRO A 600 0.24 -30.75 -5.59
C PRO A 600 0.25 -30.00 -6.93
N PHE A 601 -0.90 -29.88 -7.58
CA PHE A 601 -1.10 -29.03 -8.74
C PHE A 601 -2.51 -28.42 -8.76
N TRP A 602 -2.62 -27.13 -9.09
CA TRP A 602 -3.90 -26.42 -9.10
C TRP A 602 -4.71 -26.70 -10.36
N SER A 603 -6.02 -26.87 -10.17
CA SER A 603 -7.01 -26.71 -11.24
C SER A 603 -7.07 -25.27 -11.74
N SER A 604 -7.39 -25.07 -13.02
CA SER A 604 -7.45 -23.75 -13.66
C SER A 604 -8.48 -22.77 -13.05
N ASN A 605 -9.47 -23.29 -12.33
CA ASN A 605 -10.46 -22.47 -11.61
C ASN A 605 -10.03 -22.10 -10.17
N GLY A 606 -8.95 -22.69 -9.66
CA GLY A 606 -8.40 -22.44 -8.33
C GLY A 606 -9.21 -23.03 -7.17
N LYS A 607 -10.16 -23.95 -7.43
CA LYS A 607 -11.01 -24.56 -6.39
C LYS A 607 -10.55 -25.96 -5.96
N GLN A 608 -9.70 -26.58 -6.76
CA GLN A 608 -9.27 -27.95 -6.57
C GLN A 608 -7.75 -28.08 -6.71
N LEU A 609 -7.18 -28.96 -5.90
CA LEU A 609 -5.80 -29.43 -5.99
C LEU A 609 -5.79 -30.91 -6.34
N VAL A 610 -5.00 -31.30 -7.34
CA VAL A 610 -4.65 -32.70 -7.55
C VAL A 610 -3.32 -33.00 -6.89
N TYR A 611 -3.14 -34.19 -6.34
CA TYR A 611 -1.90 -34.64 -5.69
C TYR A 611 -1.83 -36.15 -5.65
N SER A 612 -0.65 -36.68 -5.33
CA SER A 612 -0.45 -38.11 -5.08
C SER A 612 -0.54 -38.40 -3.59
N LYS A 613 -1.20 -39.49 -3.19
CA LYS A 613 -1.31 -39.91 -1.80
C LYS A 613 -1.07 -41.40 -1.66
N LYS A 614 -0.26 -41.78 -0.68
CA LYS A 614 0.03 -43.18 -0.38
C LYS A 614 -1.21 -43.87 0.21
N THR A 615 -1.69 -44.90 -0.47
CA THR A 615 -2.84 -45.73 -0.08
C THR A 615 -2.36 -47.18 0.07
N GLY A 616 -2.05 -47.59 1.31
CA GLY A 616 -1.45 -48.90 1.58
C GLY A 616 0.00 -48.97 1.10
N ILE A 617 0.28 -49.87 0.14
CA ILE A 617 1.62 -50.07 -0.42
C ILE A 617 1.89 -49.24 -1.69
N LYS A 618 0.85 -48.61 -2.26
CA LYS A 618 0.90 -47.89 -3.53
C LYS A 618 0.54 -46.41 -3.34
N SER A 619 0.83 -45.58 -4.34
CA SER A 619 0.33 -44.20 -4.41
C SER A 619 -0.78 -44.07 -5.44
N ASP A 620 -1.78 -43.24 -5.13
CA ASP A 620 -2.91 -42.94 -6.01
C ASP A 620 -3.09 -41.43 -6.18
N ILE A 621 -3.79 -41.05 -7.24
CA ILE A 621 -4.14 -39.66 -7.52
C ILE A 621 -5.43 -39.29 -6.77
N TYR A 622 -5.38 -38.16 -6.08
CA TYR A 622 -6.51 -37.59 -5.35
C TYR A 622 -6.76 -36.15 -5.80
N ILE A 623 -8.02 -35.73 -5.68
CA ILE A 623 -8.44 -34.34 -5.82
C ILE A 623 -8.97 -33.86 -4.48
N PHE A 624 -8.45 -32.75 -3.99
CA PHE A 624 -8.96 -32.06 -2.82
C PHE A 624 -9.69 -30.78 -3.24
N ASN A 625 -10.90 -30.60 -2.76
CA ASN A 625 -11.71 -29.42 -3.01
C ASN A 625 -11.57 -28.43 -1.84
N ILE A 626 -11.07 -27.23 -2.14
CA ILE A 626 -10.75 -26.21 -1.13
C ILE A 626 -12.00 -25.65 -0.45
N ASP A 627 -13.09 -25.47 -1.21
CA ASP A 627 -14.32 -24.85 -0.72
C ASP A 627 -15.09 -25.79 0.22
N THR A 628 -15.12 -27.08 -0.09
CA THR A 628 -15.91 -28.10 0.63
C THR A 628 -15.08 -28.90 1.63
N ASN A 629 -13.74 -28.83 1.54
CA ASN A 629 -12.81 -29.66 2.31
C ASN A 629 -13.02 -31.17 2.07
N GLU A 630 -13.51 -31.53 0.89
CA GLU A 630 -13.72 -32.92 0.46
C GLU A 630 -12.54 -33.44 -0.38
N GLU A 631 -12.18 -34.71 -0.15
CA GLU A 631 -11.13 -35.42 -0.86
C GLU A 631 -11.75 -36.56 -1.70
N THR A 632 -11.42 -36.63 -2.99
CA THR A 632 -11.90 -37.67 -3.93
C THR A 632 -10.72 -38.45 -4.51
N ARG A 633 -10.77 -39.78 -4.44
CA ARG A 633 -9.77 -40.67 -5.05
C ARG A 633 -10.07 -40.89 -6.52
N MET A 634 -9.12 -40.60 -7.40
CA MET A 634 -9.27 -40.70 -8.86
C MET A 634 -8.73 -42.00 -9.43
N THR A 635 -7.75 -42.63 -8.77
CA THR A 635 -7.18 -43.91 -9.21
C THR A 635 -7.31 -44.96 -8.11
N ASP A 636 -7.61 -46.20 -8.51
CA ASP A 636 -7.56 -47.38 -7.64
C ASP A 636 -7.20 -48.63 -8.46
N ASP A 637 -6.02 -48.60 -9.08
CA ASP A 637 -5.46 -49.74 -9.82
C ASP A 637 -4.24 -50.33 -9.11
N SER A 638 -3.64 -51.40 -9.62
CA SER A 638 -2.51 -52.06 -8.96
C SER A 638 -1.18 -51.30 -9.05
N TYR A 639 -1.16 -50.10 -9.63
CA TYR A 639 0.06 -49.38 -9.99
C TYR A 639 0.32 -48.20 -9.05
N ASN A 640 1.56 -47.70 -9.02
CA ASN A 640 1.83 -46.41 -8.38
C ASN A 640 1.52 -45.30 -9.37
N ASN A 641 0.60 -44.43 -8.98
CA ASN A 641 0.17 -43.29 -9.77
C ASN A 641 0.69 -42.01 -9.10
N LEU A 642 1.51 -41.26 -9.84
CA LEU A 642 2.47 -40.29 -9.32
C LEU A 642 2.51 -39.04 -10.23
N TRP A 643 2.96 -37.90 -9.69
CA TRP A 643 3.14 -36.62 -10.39
C TRP A 643 1.96 -36.19 -11.28
N PRO A 644 0.79 -35.89 -10.69
CA PRO A 644 -0.34 -35.41 -11.46
C PRO A 644 -0.13 -33.96 -11.94
N SER A 645 -0.65 -33.66 -13.13
CA SER A 645 -0.69 -32.32 -13.73
C SER A 645 -2.04 -32.09 -14.41
N TRP A 646 -2.65 -30.94 -14.16
CA TRP A 646 -3.91 -30.56 -14.79
C TRP A 646 -3.70 -30.04 -16.20
N SER A 647 -4.63 -30.37 -17.10
CA SER A 647 -4.71 -29.68 -18.38
C SER A 647 -5.15 -28.21 -18.17
N PRO A 648 -4.70 -27.28 -19.03
CA PRO A 648 -4.99 -25.85 -18.88
C PRO A 648 -6.48 -25.52 -18.86
N ASP A 649 -7.28 -26.31 -19.59
CA ASP A 649 -8.73 -26.13 -19.73
C ASP A 649 -9.53 -26.71 -18.54
N GLY A 650 -8.89 -27.42 -17.62
CA GLY A 650 -9.61 -28.00 -16.50
C GLY A 650 -10.27 -29.37 -16.77
N SER A 651 -10.09 -29.97 -17.95
CA SER A 651 -10.89 -31.16 -18.33
C SER A 651 -10.19 -32.49 -18.08
N ARG A 652 -8.86 -32.48 -17.94
CA ARG A 652 -8.01 -33.67 -17.91
C ARG A 652 -6.92 -33.58 -16.85
N ILE A 653 -6.46 -34.74 -16.39
CA ILE A 653 -5.31 -34.90 -15.49
C ILE A 653 -4.33 -35.87 -16.13
N ALA A 654 -3.10 -35.44 -16.40
CA ALA A 654 -2.00 -36.32 -16.77
C ALA A 654 -1.27 -36.78 -15.51
N TYR A 655 -0.80 -38.01 -15.48
CA TYR A 655 0.01 -38.54 -14.38
C TYR A 655 0.93 -39.66 -14.86
N THR A 656 1.98 -39.94 -14.11
CA THR A 656 2.82 -41.10 -14.33
C THR A 656 2.27 -42.33 -13.62
N SER A 657 2.14 -43.45 -14.34
CA SER A 657 1.75 -44.73 -13.77
C SER A 657 2.89 -45.74 -13.88
N GLN A 658 3.42 -46.19 -12.75
CA GLN A 658 4.46 -47.22 -12.67
C GLN A 658 3.84 -48.60 -12.88
N ARG A 659 3.94 -49.10 -14.12
CA ARG A 659 3.43 -50.42 -14.50
C ARG A 659 4.56 -51.46 -14.40
N GLU A 660 4.22 -52.72 -14.61
CA GLU A 660 5.12 -53.86 -14.38
C GLU A 660 6.48 -53.77 -15.09
N ASN A 661 6.52 -53.18 -16.29
CA ASN A 661 7.72 -53.16 -17.14
C ASN A 661 8.27 -51.76 -17.44
N LYS A 662 7.49 -50.71 -17.17
CA LYS A 662 7.84 -49.30 -17.40
C LYS A 662 6.87 -48.34 -16.72
N ALA A 663 7.28 -47.10 -16.54
CA ALA A 663 6.40 -45.98 -16.22
C ALA A 663 5.85 -45.31 -17.48
N ASP A 664 4.54 -45.15 -17.56
CA ASP A 664 3.83 -44.54 -18.68
C ASP A 664 3.10 -43.26 -18.26
N ILE A 665 2.87 -42.36 -19.24
CA ILE A 665 2.00 -41.19 -19.05
C ILE A 665 0.56 -41.56 -19.38
N ILE A 666 -0.32 -41.37 -18.40
CA ILE A 666 -1.76 -41.64 -18.52
C ILE A 666 -2.53 -40.34 -18.32
N VAL A 667 -3.63 -40.20 -19.05
CA VAL A 667 -4.57 -39.10 -18.90
C VAL A 667 -5.94 -39.61 -18.43
N ILE A 668 -6.49 -38.95 -17.41
CA ILE A 668 -7.87 -39.11 -16.95
C ILE A 668 -8.69 -37.94 -17.52
N GLU A 669 -9.80 -38.25 -18.19
CA GLU A 669 -10.85 -37.27 -18.51
C GLU A 669 -11.87 -37.19 -17.37
N LEU A 670 -12.03 -36.02 -16.76
CA LEU A 670 -12.80 -35.88 -15.51
C LEU A 670 -14.30 -36.09 -15.69
N ASN A 671 -14.87 -35.63 -16.81
CA ASN A 671 -16.31 -35.72 -17.06
C ASN A 671 -16.78 -37.16 -17.36
N SER A 672 -15.93 -37.95 -18.04
CA SER A 672 -16.24 -39.31 -18.48
C SER A 672 -15.61 -40.38 -17.57
N ASN A 673 -14.70 -39.98 -16.68
CA ASN A 673 -13.79 -40.84 -15.93
C ASN A 673 -13.03 -41.84 -16.83
N ARG A 674 -12.77 -41.46 -18.09
CA ARG A 674 -12.08 -42.28 -19.07
C ARG A 674 -10.57 -42.13 -18.89
N MET A 675 -9.86 -43.25 -18.82
CA MET A 675 -8.39 -43.28 -18.75
C MET A 675 -7.79 -43.70 -20.09
N GLN A 676 -6.76 -42.99 -20.53
CA GLN A 676 -6.00 -43.30 -21.74
C GLN A 676 -4.50 -43.31 -21.44
N ASN A 677 -3.83 -44.42 -21.74
CA ASN A 677 -2.36 -44.48 -21.72
C ASN A 677 -1.82 -43.92 -23.04
N LEU A 678 -1.16 -42.76 -22.96
CA LEU A 678 -0.65 -42.04 -24.13
C LEU A 678 0.66 -42.62 -24.66
N THR A 679 1.41 -43.34 -23.82
CA THR A 679 2.78 -43.79 -24.13
C THR A 679 2.90 -45.31 -24.22
N ALA A 680 1.77 -46.03 -24.15
CA ALA A 680 1.71 -47.49 -24.19
C ALA A 680 2.48 -48.09 -25.37
N LEU A 681 2.27 -47.52 -26.57
CA LEU A 681 2.80 -48.03 -27.84
C LEU A 681 4.21 -47.49 -28.19
N LEU A 682 4.78 -46.64 -27.33
CA LEU A 682 6.15 -46.15 -27.49
C LEU A 682 7.16 -47.21 -26.99
N ASP A 683 8.44 -46.84 -26.94
CA ASP A 683 9.50 -47.72 -26.44
C ASP A 683 9.32 -48.16 -24.95
N ASN A 684 10.20 -49.06 -24.50
CA ASN A 684 10.16 -49.64 -23.15
C ASN A 684 10.96 -48.81 -22.12
N LEU A 685 10.98 -47.49 -22.27
CA LEU A 685 11.63 -46.57 -21.33
C LEU A 685 10.59 -45.88 -20.45
N ASP A 686 11.01 -45.53 -19.23
CA ASP A 686 10.14 -44.86 -18.26
C ASP A 686 9.86 -43.41 -18.65
N ARG A 687 8.69 -42.90 -18.28
CA ARG A 687 8.29 -41.51 -18.51
C ARG A 687 7.73 -40.89 -17.23
N TRP A 688 8.38 -39.85 -16.74
CA TRP A 688 8.10 -39.26 -15.42
C TRP A 688 7.68 -37.79 -15.52
N LYS A 689 6.89 -37.34 -14.53
CA LYS A 689 6.59 -35.93 -14.27
C LYS A 689 5.99 -35.19 -15.49
N PRO A 690 4.80 -35.60 -15.96
CA PRO A 690 4.15 -34.93 -17.09
C PRO A 690 3.80 -33.47 -16.74
N SER A 691 4.05 -32.55 -17.66
CA SER A 691 3.55 -31.16 -17.61
C SER A 691 2.91 -30.76 -18.94
N TRP A 692 1.71 -30.18 -18.89
CA TRP A 692 0.93 -29.79 -20.06
C TRP A 692 1.42 -28.47 -20.66
N SER A 693 1.45 -28.38 -22.00
CA SER A 693 1.61 -27.10 -22.68
C SER A 693 0.42 -26.17 -22.38
N PRO A 694 0.62 -24.84 -22.36
CA PRO A 694 -0.45 -23.87 -22.07
C PRO A 694 -1.66 -23.96 -23.01
N ASP A 695 -1.48 -24.45 -24.25
CA ASP A 695 -2.57 -24.71 -25.19
C ASP A 695 -3.21 -26.10 -25.10
N GLY A 696 -2.68 -26.98 -24.23
CA GLY A 696 -3.19 -28.32 -23.98
C GLY A 696 -2.94 -29.34 -25.10
N LYS A 697 -2.07 -29.01 -26.08
CA LYS A 697 -1.76 -29.88 -27.23
C LYS A 697 -0.54 -30.77 -27.05
N MET A 698 0.31 -30.45 -26.09
CA MET A 698 1.55 -31.18 -25.82
C MET A 698 1.70 -31.50 -24.34
N ILE A 699 2.46 -32.55 -24.05
CA ILE A 699 2.92 -32.89 -22.69
C ILE A 699 4.44 -33.05 -22.72
N ALA A 700 5.14 -32.33 -21.84
CA ALA A 700 6.56 -32.54 -21.57
C ALA A 700 6.73 -33.57 -20.44
N TYR A 701 7.77 -34.40 -20.51
CA TYR A 701 8.10 -35.37 -19.46
C TYR A 701 9.58 -35.75 -19.49
N GLU A 702 10.07 -36.27 -18.37
CA GLU A 702 11.38 -36.87 -18.25
C GLU A 702 11.40 -38.28 -18.84
N LYS A 703 12.48 -38.64 -19.54
CA LYS A 703 12.70 -39.97 -20.12
C LYS A 703 14.18 -40.37 -20.04
N PRO A 704 14.52 -41.55 -19.52
CA PRO A 704 15.90 -42.02 -19.48
C PRO A 704 16.39 -42.41 -20.89
N THR A 705 17.70 -42.30 -21.13
CA THR A 705 18.31 -42.68 -22.43
C THR A 705 18.37 -44.19 -22.66
N LYS A 706 18.39 -44.98 -21.60
CA LYS A 706 18.42 -46.45 -21.63
C LYS A 706 17.70 -47.05 -20.43
N ILE A 707 17.35 -48.32 -20.52
CA ILE A 707 16.86 -49.11 -19.39
C ILE A 707 18.03 -49.36 -18.43
N VAL A 708 17.83 -49.07 -17.14
CA VAL A 708 18.87 -49.21 -16.11
C VAL A 708 18.74 -50.58 -15.43
N TYR A 709 19.81 -51.37 -15.44
CA TYR A 709 19.86 -52.69 -14.78
C TYR A 709 20.89 -52.74 -13.64
N ASP A 710 21.79 -51.75 -13.51
CA ASP A 710 22.85 -51.68 -12.50
C ASP A 710 22.78 -50.34 -11.74
N LEU A 711 22.85 -50.40 -10.41
CA LEU A 711 22.85 -49.24 -9.51
C LEU A 711 24.12 -48.38 -9.62
N ASN A 712 25.19 -48.91 -10.21
CA ASN A 712 26.47 -48.21 -10.37
C ASN A 712 26.62 -47.52 -11.75
N GLU A 713 25.68 -47.72 -12.68
CA GLU A 713 25.72 -47.01 -13.96
C GLU A 713 25.11 -45.61 -13.83
N HIS A 714 25.87 -44.59 -14.26
CA HIS A 714 25.30 -43.27 -14.52
C HIS A 714 24.29 -43.39 -15.66
N TRP A 715 23.05 -42.97 -15.41
CA TRP A 715 21.99 -42.92 -16.41
C TRP A 715 21.60 -41.47 -16.67
N PHE A 716 21.31 -41.18 -17.93
CA PHE A 716 21.00 -39.83 -18.38
C PHE A 716 19.51 -39.69 -18.59
N VAL A 717 18.94 -38.58 -18.11
CA VAL A 717 17.53 -38.23 -18.35
C VAL A 717 17.48 -37.16 -19.42
N ASN A 718 16.63 -37.33 -20.41
CA ASN A 718 16.26 -36.29 -21.35
C ASN A 718 14.85 -35.79 -21.05
N VAL A 719 14.58 -34.55 -21.44
CA VAL A 719 13.20 -34.07 -21.50
C VAL A 719 12.69 -34.30 -22.92
N HIS A 720 11.48 -34.83 -22.99
CA HIS A 720 10.76 -35.11 -24.22
C HIS A 720 9.43 -34.38 -24.23
N VAL A 721 8.94 -34.08 -25.43
CA VAL A 721 7.61 -33.52 -25.67
C VAL A 721 6.81 -34.50 -26.52
N LEU A 722 5.58 -34.78 -26.11
CA LEU A 722 4.61 -35.58 -26.84
C LEU A 722 3.47 -34.70 -27.36
N GLU A 723 3.28 -34.69 -28.67
CA GLU A 723 2.10 -34.10 -29.31
C GLU A 723 0.91 -35.06 -29.18
N ILE A 724 -0.18 -34.60 -28.58
CA ILE A 724 -1.28 -35.46 -28.11
C ILE A 724 -2.08 -36.05 -29.28
N ASP A 725 -2.32 -35.25 -30.32
CA ASP A 725 -3.15 -35.67 -31.46
C ASP A 725 -2.42 -36.64 -32.39
N THR A 726 -1.11 -36.47 -32.55
CA THR A 726 -0.29 -37.26 -33.49
C THR A 726 0.43 -38.42 -32.81
N GLY A 727 0.61 -38.37 -31.49
CA GLY A 727 1.46 -39.30 -30.74
C GLY A 727 2.95 -39.13 -31.02
N LYS A 728 3.37 -38.03 -31.67
CA LYS A 728 4.76 -37.76 -32.01
C LYS A 728 5.55 -37.34 -30.77
N GLU A 729 6.56 -38.11 -30.41
CA GLU A 729 7.52 -37.82 -29.35
C GLU A 729 8.79 -37.15 -29.92
N ILE A 730 9.24 -36.07 -29.29
CA ILE A 730 10.44 -35.30 -29.67
C ILE A 730 11.37 -35.18 -28.47
N ASN A 731 12.65 -35.53 -28.61
CA ASN A 731 13.68 -35.26 -27.60
C ASN A 731 14.13 -33.79 -27.72
N ILE A 732 13.98 -33.00 -26.66
CA ILE A 732 14.29 -31.57 -26.71
C ILE A 732 15.65 -31.21 -26.11
N THR A 733 16.19 -32.02 -25.18
CA THR A 733 17.48 -31.77 -24.52
C THR A 733 18.66 -32.42 -25.24
N ASN A 734 18.42 -33.48 -26.03
CA ASN A 734 19.39 -34.14 -26.91
C ASN A 734 20.78 -34.40 -26.30
N THR A 735 20.85 -34.94 -25.08
CA THR A 735 22.13 -35.41 -24.53
C THR A 735 22.55 -36.70 -25.24
N ASP A 736 23.52 -36.60 -26.15
CA ASP A 736 24.10 -37.75 -26.86
C ASP A 736 24.77 -38.73 -25.89
N ILE A 737 24.74 -40.03 -26.21
CA ILE A 737 25.31 -41.15 -25.44
C ILE A 737 26.84 -41.05 -25.25
N ASN A 738 27.49 -40.16 -26.01
CA ASN A 738 28.94 -39.93 -25.98
C ASN A 738 29.36 -38.75 -25.07
N ASN A 739 28.43 -38.00 -24.47
CA ASN A 739 28.75 -36.83 -23.66
C ASN A 739 29.03 -37.23 -22.21
N SER A 740 30.25 -37.72 -21.96
CA SER A 740 30.65 -38.37 -20.71
C SER A 740 31.23 -37.45 -19.63
N GLU A 741 31.35 -36.14 -19.85
CA GLU A 741 32.16 -35.30 -18.94
C GLU A 741 31.38 -34.50 -17.90
N HIS A 742 30.06 -34.29 -18.04
CA HIS A 742 29.29 -33.53 -17.04
C HIS A 742 27.89 -34.13 -16.84
N GLY A 743 27.52 -34.36 -15.58
CA GLY A 743 26.29 -35.07 -15.17
C GLY A 743 25.02 -34.42 -15.72
N VAL A 744 23.99 -35.22 -15.97
CA VAL A 744 22.70 -34.68 -16.43
C VAL A 744 21.53 -35.33 -15.72
N TRP A 745 21.24 -34.79 -14.54
CA TRP A 745 19.94 -34.89 -13.91
C TRP A 745 19.05 -33.83 -14.57
N ASN A 746 18.18 -34.22 -15.50
CA ASN A 746 17.17 -33.32 -16.05
C ASN A 746 15.88 -33.52 -15.26
N GLY A 747 15.48 -32.46 -14.54
CA GLY A 747 14.37 -32.46 -13.60
C GLY A 747 13.03 -32.04 -14.21
N THR A 748 12.09 -31.79 -13.30
CA THR A 748 10.68 -31.56 -13.56
C THR A 748 10.48 -30.48 -14.64
N PRO A 749 9.97 -30.83 -15.84
CA PRO A 749 9.72 -29.83 -16.87
C PRO A 749 8.47 -29.03 -16.54
N ASP A 750 8.50 -27.72 -16.83
CA ASP A 750 7.32 -26.89 -16.79
C ASP A 750 7.31 -25.84 -17.91
N TRP A 751 6.14 -25.54 -18.46
CA TRP A 751 6.04 -24.72 -19.66
C TRP A 751 6.01 -23.23 -19.34
N ILE A 752 6.88 -22.45 -19.96
CA ILE A 752 6.84 -20.98 -19.89
C ILE A 752 5.76 -20.45 -20.83
N ASP A 753 5.77 -20.96 -22.05
CA ASP A 753 4.80 -20.69 -23.11
C ASP A 753 4.75 -21.91 -24.06
N ASN A 754 4.09 -21.83 -25.22
CA ASN A 754 4.00 -22.98 -26.14
C ASN A 754 5.33 -23.32 -26.86
N GLU A 755 6.36 -22.49 -26.74
CA GLU A 755 7.65 -22.64 -27.43
C GLU A 755 8.83 -22.91 -26.48
N ARG A 756 8.68 -22.57 -25.20
CA ARG A 756 9.75 -22.62 -24.20
C ARG A 756 9.35 -23.41 -22.96
N ILE A 757 10.27 -24.25 -22.51
CA ILE A 757 10.10 -25.09 -21.32
C ILE A 757 11.24 -24.77 -20.35
N LEU A 758 10.89 -24.67 -19.07
CA LEU A 758 11.79 -24.55 -17.94
C LEU A 758 12.11 -25.94 -17.40
N ILE A 759 13.39 -26.24 -17.21
CA ILE A 759 13.88 -27.52 -16.70
C ILE A 759 14.96 -27.28 -15.65
N GLU A 760 15.16 -28.24 -14.76
CA GLU A 760 16.29 -28.27 -13.84
C GLU A 760 17.41 -29.13 -14.45
N SER A 761 18.67 -28.67 -14.40
CA SER A 761 19.82 -29.41 -14.96
C SER A 761 21.17 -29.02 -14.35
N ASN A 762 22.09 -29.98 -14.27
CA ASN A 762 23.47 -29.82 -13.77
C ASN A 762 24.55 -29.96 -14.86
N ILE A 763 24.19 -29.67 -16.12
CA ILE A 763 25.06 -29.81 -17.30
C ILE A 763 26.35 -28.94 -17.25
N SER A 764 26.50 -28.04 -16.28
CA SER A 764 27.70 -27.24 -16.01
C SER A 764 28.87 -28.05 -15.42
N GLY A 765 28.66 -29.31 -15.03
CA GLY A 765 29.67 -30.11 -14.34
C GLY A 765 29.76 -29.84 -12.84
N GLU A 766 28.85 -29.04 -12.33
CA GLU A 766 28.73 -28.69 -10.92
C GLU A 766 28.02 -29.81 -10.14
N THR A 767 28.20 -29.84 -8.82
CA THR A 767 27.55 -30.84 -7.95
C THR A 767 26.10 -30.46 -7.60
N TRP A 768 25.64 -29.31 -8.06
CA TRP A 768 24.30 -28.78 -7.85
C TRP A 768 23.57 -28.62 -9.20
N SER A 769 22.28 -28.34 -9.14
CA SER A 769 21.41 -28.14 -10.31
C SER A 769 20.97 -26.69 -10.43
N ASP A 770 20.81 -26.23 -11.66
CA ASP A 770 20.29 -24.89 -11.98
C ASP A 770 19.04 -24.99 -12.85
N LEU A 771 18.36 -23.86 -13.02
CA LEU A 771 17.24 -23.74 -13.93
C LEU A 771 17.69 -23.33 -15.32
N TRP A 772 17.13 -24.00 -16.33
CA TRP A 772 17.42 -23.79 -17.74
C TRP A 772 16.16 -23.67 -18.58
N VAL A 773 16.21 -22.83 -19.60
CA VAL A 773 15.18 -22.74 -20.64
C VAL A 773 15.60 -23.54 -21.86
N VAL A 774 14.68 -24.34 -22.40
CA VAL A 774 14.84 -25.15 -23.62
C VAL A 774 13.71 -24.87 -24.62
N ASN A 775 13.94 -25.14 -25.92
CA ASN A 775 12.92 -24.99 -26.95
C ASN A 775 12.06 -26.26 -27.03
N SER A 776 10.73 -26.11 -27.11
CA SER A 776 9.81 -27.25 -27.24
C SER A 776 9.92 -27.99 -28.59
N GLY A 777 10.42 -27.31 -29.63
CA GLY A 777 10.78 -27.90 -30.92
C GLY A 777 12.12 -28.64 -30.93
N GLY A 778 12.87 -28.60 -29.83
CA GLY A 778 14.19 -29.20 -29.67
C GLY A 778 15.35 -28.28 -30.06
N GLY A 779 16.57 -28.82 -29.97
CA GLY A 779 17.81 -28.04 -30.17
C GLY A 779 18.66 -27.83 -28.91
N GLY A 780 18.26 -28.41 -27.78
CA GLY A 780 19.04 -28.40 -26.53
C GLY A 780 18.77 -27.18 -25.64
N PHE A 781 19.72 -26.90 -24.75
CA PHE A 781 19.70 -25.83 -23.75
C PHE A 781 19.85 -24.45 -24.40
N ILE A 782 18.93 -23.53 -24.11
CA ILE A 782 18.95 -22.15 -24.63
C ILE A 782 19.64 -21.21 -23.63
N THR A 783 19.17 -21.20 -22.39
CA THR A 783 19.57 -20.17 -21.41
C THR A 783 19.58 -20.74 -20.00
N ARG A 784 20.70 -20.56 -19.29
CA ARG A 784 20.81 -20.80 -17.84
C ARG A 784 20.22 -19.60 -17.10
N LEU A 785 19.22 -19.82 -16.25
CA LEU A 785 18.55 -18.75 -15.48
C LEU A 785 19.15 -18.56 -14.08
N THR A 786 19.66 -19.62 -13.47
CA THR A 786 20.29 -19.54 -12.15
C THR A 786 21.74 -20.03 -12.17
N ASN A 787 22.55 -19.50 -11.27
CA ASN A 787 23.97 -19.84 -11.14
C ASN A 787 24.39 -19.60 -9.69
N SER A 788 23.96 -20.48 -8.80
CA SER A 788 24.27 -20.40 -7.38
C SER A 788 24.67 -21.76 -6.84
N PRO A 789 25.62 -21.83 -5.88
CA PRO A 789 25.96 -23.08 -5.22
C PRO A 789 24.77 -23.54 -4.36
N GLY A 790 23.96 -24.44 -4.93
CA GLY A 790 22.74 -25.00 -4.33
C GLY A 790 21.83 -25.60 -5.41
N HIS A 791 21.07 -26.62 -5.08
CA HIS A 791 20.09 -27.24 -5.97
C HIS A 791 18.88 -26.34 -6.17
N ASP A 792 18.75 -25.78 -7.38
CA ASP A 792 17.57 -25.06 -7.83
C ASP A 792 16.66 -26.01 -8.60
N GLY A 793 15.46 -26.25 -8.08
CA GLY A 793 14.60 -27.31 -8.62
C GLY A 793 13.12 -27.14 -8.42
N TYR A 794 12.37 -28.08 -8.99
CA TYR A 794 10.90 -28.09 -9.00
C TYR A 794 10.30 -26.77 -9.53
N PRO A 795 10.68 -26.34 -10.75
CA PRO A 795 10.16 -25.11 -11.32
C PRO A 795 8.64 -25.17 -11.55
N PHE A 796 7.99 -24.03 -11.38
CA PHE A 796 6.59 -23.80 -11.72
C PHE A 796 6.41 -22.41 -12.31
N VAL A 797 5.73 -22.28 -13.45
CA VAL A 797 5.40 -21.01 -14.09
C VAL A 797 3.95 -20.64 -13.79
N TRP A 798 3.77 -19.47 -13.17
CA TRP A 798 2.48 -18.86 -12.85
C TRP A 798 2.13 -17.73 -13.81
#